data_AF-A0A350UJB3-F1
#
_entry.id   AF-A0A350UJB3-F1
#
_cell.length_a   1.000
_cell.length_b   1.000
_cell.length_c   1.000
_cell.angle_alpha   90.00
_cell.angle_beta   90.00
_cell.angle_gamma   90.00
#
_symmetry.space_group_name_H-M   'P 1'
#
loop_
_entity.id
_entity.type
_entity.pdbx_description
1 polymer ?
#
loop_
_entity_poly.entity_id
_entity_poly.type
_entity_poly.pdbx_seq_one_letter_code
_entity_poly.pdbx_strand_id
1 'polypeptide(L)'
;MDRRSFLISPVITALAQPVGKREVSGVYPHLAMFNSQAECGTGGVVPWAGRLWVVTYSPHSPGGSDDRLYEIDADLNQVTRPESIGGTPANRMIHVESKQLFIGPYAIDEQRRVRVIPYERMYGRPTGNARHLTDPAGKIYCASMEEGFYEIDVRTLEVRELYEDGNNAVRRKAAKDISGPLLPGYHGKGFYSGQGRAVYSNNGEVGGGLLPPDTPSGCLAEWDGQDWKVVRRNQFCEVTGPGGIEGNANPERDPIWALGWDHRSLILMLLDGGKWHSFRLPKAAHTYDGAHGWNTEWPRIREIGEPDLLMTMHGMFWKFPKRFSAANSAGIAPWSSYLRVVGDFARWGDRVVLGCDDAAKNEFLNTRRAKGKIAGPGQSQSNLWFLPPAKLGQLGPPIGRGGVWVRDDVKAGEPSEPYLFSGFDHRLLHLAHESGQDMTFRIEVDRAGNGQWRDLKQVSVPAGGAAHVLFDGQEQGAWVRIRPGLDCRKATAYFQFASEDRRPPAGPPRKAGSAGGFLWARGEGRGTLLLATPVSLYELDAGLRFIRLHDPKTHAWMLANLAPPAGIIEADAASLVYIDEEEKRWRLPRGHASWGAPGAGVRISREVSTERDLFNAGGTFHELPSNNAGGIAVVRPVCTHNLPVRDYCSWRGLTVMSGLGADPPPAGELVRSSDGEVILWLGVSDDLWAYGKPVGEGGPWRGTKVRAGAPSDPYLMTGYDEKTLRLSHRNPAALPIRVELDITGTGVWVEYRTFEVAAGRGIEHRFPRGFNAYWLRTVAAQDAVATAVLTYR
;
A
#
# COMPACT_ATOMS: atom_id res chain seq x y z
N MET A 1 -15.89 -69.38 -52.05
CA MET A 1 -15.71 -67.96 -52.41
C MET A 1 -16.11 -67.13 -51.20
N ASP A 2 -15.14 -66.86 -50.33
CA ASP A 2 -15.29 -66.10 -49.09
C ASP A 2 -15.20 -64.60 -49.37
N ARG A 3 -16.21 -63.83 -48.95
CA ARG A 3 -16.15 -62.36 -48.92
C ARG A 3 -15.62 -61.92 -47.55
N ARG A 4 -14.38 -61.44 -47.55
CA ARG A 4 -13.73 -60.74 -46.42
C ARG A 4 -14.37 -59.37 -46.21
N SER A 5 -14.98 -59.17 -45.05
CA SER A 5 -15.39 -57.86 -44.55
C SER A 5 -14.19 -57.16 -43.92
N PHE A 6 -13.83 -55.99 -44.43
CA PHE A 6 -12.84 -55.10 -43.83
C PHE A 6 -13.42 -54.42 -42.59
N LEU A 7 -12.83 -54.68 -41.42
CA LEU A 7 -13.06 -53.93 -40.18
C LEU A 7 -12.28 -52.60 -40.27
N ILE A 8 -13.00 -51.49 -40.40
CA ILE A 8 -12.45 -50.14 -40.22
C ILE A 8 -12.55 -49.82 -38.73
N SER A 9 -11.39 -49.74 -38.06
CA SER A 9 -11.30 -49.31 -36.66
C SER A 9 -11.53 -47.79 -36.59
N PRO A 10 -12.44 -47.28 -35.75
CA PRO A 10 -12.60 -45.85 -35.56
C PRO A 10 -11.40 -45.32 -34.78
N VAL A 11 -10.58 -44.49 -35.42
CA VAL A 11 -9.60 -43.64 -34.76
C VAL A 11 -10.38 -42.66 -33.89
N ILE A 12 -10.46 -42.91 -32.59
CA ILE A 12 -10.90 -41.92 -31.61
C ILE A 12 -9.80 -40.86 -31.57
N THR A 13 -9.99 -39.80 -32.37
CA THR A 13 -9.25 -38.55 -32.18
C THR A 13 -9.70 -38.00 -30.83
N ALA A 14 -8.90 -38.20 -29.79
CA ALA A 14 -9.07 -37.48 -28.54
C ALA A 14 -8.89 -35.99 -28.87
N LEU A 15 -10.02 -35.29 -29.06
CA LEU A 15 -10.04 -33.84 -29.10
C LEU A 15 -9.45 -33.39 -27.76
N ALA A 16 -8.25 -32.82 -27.80
CA ALA A 16 -7.67 -32.16 -26.64
C ALA A 16 -8.71 -31.13 -26.16
N GLN A 17 -9.23 -31.33 -24.95
CA GLN A 17 -10.04 -30.31 -24.30
C GLN A 17 -9.24 -29.00 -24.32
N PRO A 18 -9.84 -27.85 -24.65
CA PRO A 18 -9.13 -26.58 -24.52
C PRO A 18 -8.65 -26.47 -23.08
N VAL A 19 -7.33 -26.41 -22.90
CA VAL A 19 -6.74 -26.20 -21.57
C VAL A 19 -7.33 -24.91 -21.04
N GLY A 20 -8.21 -25.01 -20.03
CA GLY A 20 -8.86 -23.86 -19.45
C GLY A 20 -7.82 -22.84 -18.97
N LYS A 21 -8.13 -21.54 -19.12
CA LYS A 21 -7.27 -20.45 -18.63
C LYS A 21 -7.07 -20.63 -17.13
N ARG A 22 -5.84 -20.95 -16.72
CA ARG A 22 -5.49 -21.17 -15.32
C ARG A 22 -5.68 -19.87 -14.53
N GLU A 23 -6.29 -19.99 -13.37
CA GLU A 23 -6.52 -18.92 -12.42
C GLU A 23 -5.96 -19.34 -11.07
N VAL A 24 -5.28 -18.42 -10.38
CA VAL A 24 -4.81 -18.61 -9.01
C VAL A 24 -5.13 -17.34 -8.23
N SER A 25 -5.99 -17.46 -7.23
CA SER A 25 -6.37 -16.38 -6.31
C SER A 25 -6.88 -15.10 -7.00
N GLY A 26 -7.67 -15.27 -8.06
CA GLY A 26 -8.24 -14.20 -8.87
C GLY A 26 -7.28 -13.64 -9.92
N VAL A 27 -6.07 -14.18 -10.08
CA VAL A 27 -5.10 -13.74 -11.10
C VAL A 27 -5.02 -14.79 -12.20
N TYR A 28 -5.06 -14.32 -13.45
CA TYR A 28 -4.87 -15.15 -14.63
C TYR A 28 -3.48 -14.89 -15.21
N PRO A 29 -2.50 -15.80 -15.06
CA PRO A 29 -1.13 -15.55 -15.52
C PRO A 29 -1.03 -15.23 -17.01
N HIS A 30 -1.95 -15.72 -17.85
CA HIS A 30 -1.95 -15.43 -19.29
C HIS A 30 -2.30 -13.97 -19.63
N LEU A 31 -2.91 -13.21 -18.70
CA LEU A 31 -3.24 -11.79 -18.90
C LEU A 31 -2.10 -10.83 -18.53
N ALA A 32 -0.98 -11.34 -18.03
CA ALA A 32 0.15 -10.50 -17.61
C ALA A 32 0.66 -9.62 -18.77
N MET A 33 0.88 -8.35 -18.46
CA MET A 33 1.29 -7.29 -19.36
C MET A 33 2.74 -6.93 -19.07
N PHE A 34 3.53 -6.68 -20.13
CA PHE A 34 4.97 -6.45 -20.05
C PHE A 34 5.36 -5.29 -20.95
N ASN A 35 6.42 -4.57 -20.57
CA ASN A 35 7.09 -3.57 -21.41
C ASN A 35 8.62 -3.70 -21.23
N SER A 36 9.41 -2.85 -21.90
CA SER A 36 10.87 -2.80 -21.75
C SER A 36 11.36 -1.72 -20.78
N GLN A 37 10.43 -0.92 -20.24
CA GLN A 37 10.70 0.22 -19.36
C GLN A 37 11.00 -0.24 -17.92
N ALA A 38 11.38 0.71 -17.06
CA ALA A 38 11.74 0.41 -15.67
C ALA A 38 10.53 0.04 -14.78
N GLU A 39 9.32 0.38 -15.21
CA GLU A 39 8.03 0.06 -14.57
C GLU A 39 7.04 -0.37 -15.64
N CYS A 40 6.03 -1.16 -15.27
CA CYS A 40 4.91 -1.52 -16.13
C CYS A 40 3.67 -1.56 -15.25
N GLY A 41 3.16 -0.43 -14.80
CA GLY A 41 1.96 -0.37 -13.98
C GLY A 41 0.69 -0.27 -14.82
N THR A 42 -0.47 -0.49 -14.19
CA THR A 42 -1.78 -0.30 -14.85
C THR A 42 -2.32 1.11 -14.58
N GLY A 43 -2.43 1.94 -15.62
CA GLY A 43 -2.84 3.35 -15.49
C GLY A 43 -4.35 3.57 -15.53
N GLY A 44 -5.09 2.68 -16.18
CA GLY A 44 -6.54 2.76 -16.27
C GLY A 44 -7.19 1.41 -16.56
N VAL A 45 -8.33 1.16 -15.90
CA VAL A 45 -9.17 -0.03 -16.09
C VAL A 45 -10.62 0.42 -16.28
N VAL A 46 -11.17 0.24 -17.48
CA VAL A 46 -12.49 0.77 -17.84
C VAL A 46 -13.33 -0.23 -18.66
N PRO A 47 -14.47 -0.68 -18.11
CA PRO A 47 -15.54 -1.32 -18.87
C PRO A 47 -16.14 -0.33 -19.87
N TRP A 48 -16.07 -0.64 -21.17
CA TRP A 48 -16.66 0.17 -22.22
C TRP A 48 -16.97 -0.66 -23.47
N ALA A 49 -18.13 -0.44 -24.09
CA ALA A 49 -18.56 -1.11 -25.32
C ALA A 49 -18.46 -2.66 -25.27
N GLY A 50 -18.83 -3.26 -24.14
CA GLY A 50 -18.79 -4.71 -23.94
C GLY A 50 -17.37 -5.30 -23.87
N ARG A 51 -16.36 -4.48 -23.55
CA ARG A 51 -14.97 -4.88 -23.34
C ARG A 51 -14.39 -4.25 -22.09
N LEU A 52 -13.39 -4.91 -21.52
CA LEU A 52 -12.55 -4.34 -20.47
C LEU A 52 -11.32 -3.74 -21.14
N TRP A 53 -11.18 -2.42 -21.08
CA TRP A 53 -10.04 -1.68 -21.60
C TRP A 53 -9.02 -1.44 -20.50
N VAL A 54 -7.77 -1.72 -20.82
CA VAL A 54 -6.65 -1.59 -19.88
C VAL A 54 -5.51 -0.88 -20.58
N VAL A 55 -4.93 0.13 -19.93
CA VAL A 55 -3.72 0.81 -20.42
C VAL A 55 -2.59 0.62 -19.41
N THR A 56 -1.41 0.22 -19.89
CA THR A 56 -0.20 0.19 -19.05
C THR A 56 0.58 1.49 -19.19
N TYR A 57 1.48 1.72 -18.24
CA TYR A 57 2.35 2.87 -18.25
C TYR A 57 3.78 2.53 -17.83
N SER A 58 4.69 3.41 -18.22
CA SER A 58 6.10 3.47 -17.83
C SER A 58 6.36 4.65 -16.91
N PRO A 59 7.45 4.67 -16.11
CA PRO A 59 7.55 5.62 -14.99
C PRO A 59 7.57 7.08 -15.45
N HIS A 60 8.37 7.42 -16.47
CA HIS A 60 8.50 8.78 -16.97
C HIS A 60 8.72 8.83 -18.49
N SER A 61 7.63 8.78 -19.26
CA SER A 61 7.66 8.74 -20.73
C SER A 61 6.65 9.73 -21.35
N PRO A 62 6.96 11.05 -21.35
CA PRO A 62 6.06 12.09 -21.87
C PRO A 62 5.90 12.11 -23.40
N GLY A 63 6.73 11.34 -24.12
CA GLY A 63 6.71 11.26 -25.58
C GLY A 63 6.34 9.87 -26.13
N GLY A 64 5.71 9.01 -25.32
CA GLY A 64 5.39 7.63 -25.69
C GLY A 64 6.44 6.61 -25.24
N SER A 65 6.08 5.33 -25.35
CA SER A 65 6.89 4.17 -24.95
C SER A 65 6.38 2.90 -25.67
N ASP A 66 6.84 1.71 -25.27
CA ASP A 66 6.31 0.42 -25.71
C ASP A 66 5.16 -0.13 -24.86
N ASP A 67 4.62 0.68 -23.94
CA ASP A 67 3.38 0.41 -23.21
C ASP A 67 2.18 0.31 -24.15
N ARG A 68 1.13 -0.40 -23.69
CA ARG A 68 0.07 -0.87 -24.57
C ARG A 68 -1.32 -0.54 -24.05
N LEU A 69 -2.24 -0.41 -25.00
CA LEU A 69 -3.67 -0.50 -24.79
C LEU A 69 -4.11 -1.94 -25.07
N TYR A 70 -4.86 -2.51 -24.14
CA TYR A 70 -5.40 -3.87 -24.21
C TYR A 70 -6.94 -3.83 -24.25
N GLU A 71 -7.51 -4.68 -25.09
CA GLU A 71 -8.94 -4.98 -25.13
C GLU A 71 -9.14 -6.42 -24.64
N ILE A 72 -9.95 -6.61 -23.59
CA ILE A 72 -10.23 -7.93 -23.02
C ILE A 72 -11.74 -8.22 -23.13
N ASP A 73 -12.09 -9.39 -23.64
CA ASP A 73 -13.48 -9.85 -23.72
C ASP A 73 -13.95 -10.63 -22.47
N ALA A 74 -15.22 -11.04 -22.46
CA ALA A 74 -15.81 -11.77 -21.34
C ALA A 74 -15.19 -13.17 -21.12
N ASP A 75 -14.63 -13.76 -22.18
CA ASP A 75 -13.92 -15.05 -22.13
C ASP A 75 -12.46 -14.87 -21.71
N LEU A 76 -12.04 -13.65 -21.36
CA LEU A 76 -10.67 -13.26 -21.00
C LEU A 76 -9.67 -13.45 -22.14
N ASN A 77 -10.10 -13.33 -23.39
CA ASN A 77 -9.18 -13.19 -24.52
C ASN A 77 -8.67 -11.75 -24.52
N GLN A 78 -7.35 -11.59 -24.52
CA GLN A 78 -6.70 -10.29 -24.52
C GLN A 78 -6.15 -10.00 -25.92
N VAL A 79 -6.47 -8.81 -26.44
CA VAL A 79 -5.93 -8.28 -27.69
C VAL A 79 -5.08 -7.06 -27.35
N THR A 80 -3.83 -7.06 -27.79
CA THR A 80 -3.00 -5.85 -27.78
C THR A 80 -3.38 -4.99 -28.96
N ARG A 81 -3.79 -3.74 -28.71
CA ARG A 81 -4.25 -2.82 -29.75
C ARG A 81 -3.08 -2.28 -30.58
N PRO A 82 -3.09 -2.43 -31.92
CA PRO A 82 -1.99 -1.95 -32.77
C PRO A 82 -1.83 -0.43 -32.76
N GLU A 83 -2.87 0.31 -32.34
CA GLU A 83 -2.86 1.77 -32.22
C GLU A 83 -2.00 2.29 -31.04
N SER A 84 -1.46 1.38 -30.22
CA SER A 84 -0.71 1.74 -29.01
C SER A 84 0.55 2.57 -29.32
N ILE A 85 0.67 3.73 -28.66
CA ILE A 85 1.86 4.61 -28.68
C ILE A 85 2.51 4.77 -27.29
N GLY A 86 2.04 4.00 -26.29
CA GLY A 86 2.58 3.96 -24.93
C GLY A 86 2.55 5.31 -24.19
N GLY A 87 3.56 5.53 -23.34
CA GLY A 87 3.77 6.71 -22.50
C GLY A 87 3.48 6.45 -21.02
N THR A 88 3.17 7.52 -20.29
CA THR A 88 2.74 7.44 -18.88
C THR A 88 1.30 7.93 -18.66
N PRO A 89 0.28 7.24 -19.21
CA PRO A 89 -1.12 7.64 -19.00
C PRO A 89 -1.73 7.06 -17.72
N ALA A 90 -2.48 7.88 -16.99
CA ALA A 90 -3.40 7.46 -15.92
C ALA A 90 -4.78 8.13 -16.03
N ASN A 91 -4.99 8.94 -17.07
CA ASN A 91 -6.25 9.62 -17.34
C ASN A 91 -7.27 8.65 -17.95
N ARG A 92 -8.53 8.83 -17.55
CA ARG A 92 -9.68 8.19 -18.19
C ARG A 92 -10.95 9.00 -17.97
N MET A 93 -11.85 8.97 -18.95
CA MET A 93 -13.18 9.57 -18.88
C MET A 93 -14.11 8.90 -19.90
N ILE A 94 -15.32 8.56 -19.49
CA ILE A 94 -16.41 8.23 -20.42
C ILE A 94 -17.14 9.53 -20.71
N HIS A 95 -17.01 10.03 -21.94
CA HIS A 95 -17.71 11.23 -22.37
C HIS A 95 -19.06 10.85 -22.96
N VAL A 96 -20.12 11.06 -22.17
CA VAL A 96 -21.48 10.57 -22.44
C VAL A 96 -22.04 11.14 -23.75
N GLU A 97 -21.83 12.43 -24.02
CA GLU A 97 -22.40 13.15 -25.16
C GLU A 97 -21.82 12.70 -26.49
N SER A 98 -20.54 12.34 -26.52
CA SER A 98 -19.87 11.85 -27.73
C SER A 98 -19.83 10.32 -27.80
N LYS A 99 -20.27 9.64 -26.73
CA LYS A 99 -20.24 8.19 -26.59
C LYS A 99 -18.86 7.61 -26.88
N GLN A 100 -17.87 8.17 -26.20
CA GLN A 100 -16.49 7.74 -26.34
C GLN A 100 -15.84 7.57 -24.97
N LEU A 101 -15.03 6.52 -24.84
CA LEU A 101 -14.05 6.39 -23.79
C LEU A 101 -12.77 7.12 -24.22
N PHE A 102 -12.38 8.13 -23.44
CA PHE A 102 -11.04 8.69 -23.47
C PHE A 102 -10.20 7.99 -22.41
N ILE A 103 -9.12 7.32 -22.80
CA ILE A 103 -8.20 6.61 -21.89
C ILE A 103 -6.77 6.75 -22.43
N GLY A 104 -5.87 7.31 -21.65
CA GLY A 104 -4.56 7.69 -22.18
C GLY A 104 -4.67 8.69 -23.35
N PRO A 105 -3.85 8.52 -24.40
CA PRO A 105 -3.94 9.30 -25.64
C PRO A 105 -5.03 8.76 -26.60
N TYR A 106 -5.93 7.88 -26.16
CA TYR A 106 -6.87 7.19 -27.04
C TYR A 106 -8.31 7.66 -26.84
N ALA A 107 -9.05 7.77 -27.95
CA ALA A 107 -10.51 7.94 -27.96
C ALA A 107 -11.16 6.72 -28.64
N ILE A 108 -12.07 6.06 -27.93
CA ILE A 108 -12.64 4.76 -28.31
C ILE A 108 -14.17 4.88 -28.36
N ASP A 109 -14.76 4.65 -29.53
CA ASP A 109 -16.21 4.73 -29.70
C ASP A 109 -16.96 3.43 -29.32
N GLU A 110 -18.30 3.46 -29.40
CA GLU A 110 -19.16 2.29 -29.12
C GLU A 110 -18.90 1.10 -30.06
N GLN A 111 -18.32 1.34 -31.24
CA GLN A 111 -17.94 0.30 -32.20
C GLN A 111 -16.50 -0.20 -31.96
N ARG A 112 -15.84 0.28 -30.89
CA ARG A 112 -14.47 -0.09 -30.49
C ARG A 112 -13.42 0.35 -31.50
N ARG A 113 -13.71 1.37 -32.32
CA ARG A 113 -12.70 2.01 -33.16
C ARG A 113 -11.83 2.91 -32.29
N VAL A 114 -10.53 2.69 -32.34
CA VAL A 114 -9.55 3.46 -31.55
C VAL A 114 -8.97 4.56 -32.42
N ARG A 115 -9.00 5.79 -31.93
CA ARG A 115 -8.31 6.94 -32.50
C ARG A 115 -7.25 7.45 -31.52
N VAL A 116 -6.13 7.92 -32.04
CA VAL A 116 -4.96 8.32 -31.25
C VAL A 116 -4.76 9.83 -31.33
N ILE A 117 -4.51 10.45 -30.18
CA ILE A 117 -4.00 11.82 -30.06
C ILE A 117 -2.47 11.71 -29.97
N PRO A 118 -1.70 12.11 -31.00
CA PRO A 118 -0.25 12.01 -30.96
C PRO A 118 0.36 12.91 -29.88
N TYR A 119 1.40 12.44 -29.19
CA TYR A 119 2.09 13.22 -28.16
C TYR A 119 2.73 14.51 -28.71
N GLU A 120 2.98 14.61 -30.01
CA GLU A 120 3.42 15.86 -30.65
C GLU A 120 2.35 16.97 -30.58
N ARG A 121 1.08 16.60 -30.42
CA ARG A 121 -0.05 17.54 -30.30
C ARG A 121 -0.53 17.74 -28.86
N MET A 122 -0.29 16.75 -27.99
CA MET A 122 -0.63 16.78 -26.57
C MET A 122 0.53 16.16 -25.78
N TYR A 123 1.60 16.92 -25.60
CA TYR A 123 2.84 16.42 -25.01
C TYR A 123 2.72 16.28 -23.49
N GLY A 124 3.40 15.30 -22.91
CA GLY A 124 3.41 15.10 -21.45
C GLY A 124 2.85 13.75 -21.03
N ARG A 125 2.71 13.57 -19.72
CA ARG A 125 2.20 12.33 -19.09
C ARG A 125 0.73 12.55 -18.68
N PRO A 126 -0.27 12.11 -19.45
CA PRO A 126 -1.68 12.43 -19.18
C PRO A 126 -2.14 11.83 -17.83
N THR A 127 -2.55 12.65 -16.87
CA THR A 127 -2.86 12.20 -15.50
C THR A 127 -4.36 12.17 -15.20
N GLY A 128 -5.14 13.09 -15.76
CA GLY A 128 -6.59 13.07 -15.63
C GLY A 128 -7.30 13.87 -16.72
N ASN A 129 -8.58 13.55 -16.90
CA ASN A 129 -9.49 14.24 -17.80
C ASN A 129 -10.65 14.83 -16.99
N ALA A 130 -11.16 15.98 -17.41
CA ALA A 130 -12.30 16.63 -16.76
C ALA A 130 -13.30 17.15 -17.79
N ARG A 131 -14.54 17.37 -17.36
CA ARG A 131 -15.56 18.01 -18.20
C ARG A 131 -15.14 19.47 -18.45
N HIS A 132 -15.39 19.95 -19.67
CA HIS A 132 -15.12 21.34 -19.99
C HIS A 132 -16.10 22.27 -19.25
N LEU A 133 -15.62 23.43 -18.78
CA LEU A 133 -16.44 24.33 -17.94
C LEU A 133 -17.55 25.03 -18.74
N THR A 134 -17.26 25.46 -19.96
CA THR A 134 -18.21 26.22 -20.81
C THR A 134 -18.78 25.47 -22.02
N ASP A 135 -18.09 24.46 -22.57
CA ASP A 135 -18.57 23.59 -23.65
C ASP A 135 -18.45 22.09 -23.26
N PRO A 136 -19.20 21.64 -22.24
CA PRO A 136 -19.11 20.27 -21.73
C PRO A 136 -19.62 19.19 -22.69
N ALA A 137 -20.23 19.55 -23.83
CA ALA A 137 -20.75 18.60 -24.82
C ALA A 137 -19.82 18.42 -26.03
N GLY A 138 -19.07 19.46 -26.39
CA GLY A 138 -18.11 19.44 -27.49
C GLY A 138 -16.68 19.14 -27.07
N LYS A 139 -16.32 19.38 -25.80
CA LYS A 139 -14.93 19.36 -25.35
C LYS A 139 -14.73 18.70 -24.00
N ILE A 140 -13.50 18.24 -23.79
CA ILE A 140 -12.96 17.86 -22.48
C ILE A 140 -11.67 18.62 -22.20
N TYR A 141 -11.29 18.68 -20.94
CA TYR A 141 -9.95 19.06 -20.54
C TYR A 141 -9.09 17.81 -20.27
N CYS A 142 -7.79 17.90 -20.56
CA CYS A 142 -6.78 16.92 -20.15
C CYS A 142 -5.64 17.65 -19.44
N ALA A 143 -5.23 17.13 -18.28
CA ALA A 143 -4.08 17.60 -17.53
C ALA A 143 -2.97 16.55 -17.51
N SER A 144 -1.71 16.98 -17.53
CA SER A 144 -0.54 16.11 -17.39
C SER A 144 0.07 16.14 -15.99
N MET A 145 1.02 15.23 -15.73
CA MET A 145 1.74 15.18 -14.45
C MET A 145 2.66 16.40 -14.21
N GLU A 146 3.11 17.05 -15.28
CA GLU A 146 3.98 18.24 -15.27
C GLU A 146 3.21 19.49 -15.73
N GLU A 147 1.96 19.59 -15.30
CA GLU A 147 1.12 20.80 -15.39
C GLU A 147 0.73 21.25 -16.81
N GLY A 148 1.00 20.43 -17.82
CA GLY A 148 0.44 20.60 -19.16
C GLY A 148 -1.07 20.53 -19.11
N PHE A 149 -1.75 21.51 -19.70
CA PHE A 149 -3.19 21.63 -19.62
C PHE A 149 -3.79 21.94 -20.99
N TYR A 150 -4.72 21.09 -21.44
CA TYR A 150 -5.19 21.03 -22.82
C TYR A 150 -6.71 20.97 -22.92
N GLU A 151 -7.26 21.65 -23.93
CA GLU A 151 -8.63 21.44 -24.44
C GLU A 151 -8.61 20.45 -25.61
N ILE A 152 -9.55 19.51 -25.63
CA ILE A 152 -9.68 18.52 -26.70
C ILE A 152 -11.10 18.56 -27.25
N ASP A 153 -11.24 18.77 -28.56
CA ASP A 153 -12.52 18.57 -29.25
C ASP A 153 -12.82 17.07 -29.38
N VAL A 154 -13.96 16.65 -28.84
CA VAL A 154 -14.27 15.21 -28.70
C VAL A 154 -14.57 14.53 -30.04
N ARG A 155 -14.87 15.28 -31.10
CA ARG A 155 -15.24 14.74 -32.42
C ARG A 155 -14.02 14.69 -33.34
N THR A 156 -13.22 15.74 -33.38
CA THR A 156 -12.09 15.89 -34.29
C THR A 156 -10.75 15.48 -33.67
N LEU A 157 -10.66 15.48 -32.33
CA LEU A 157 -9.42 15.33 -31.56
C LEU A 157 -8.41 16.47 -31.81
N GLU A 158 -8.90 17.64 -32.24
CA GLU A 158 -8.09 18.86 -32.24
C GLU A 158 -7.76 19.25 -30.79
N VAL A 159 -6.49 19.60 -30.56
CA VAL A 159 -5.96 19.93 -29.24
C VAL A 159 -5.57 21.40 -29.22
N ARG A 160 -6.03 22.12 -28.19
CA ARG A 160 -5.56 23.46 -27.87
C ARG A 160 -4.85 23.43 -26.53
N GLU A 161 -3.58 23.84 -26.53
CA GLU A 161 -2.80 24.03 -25.32
C GLU A 161 -3.26 25.30 -24.58
N LEU A 162 -3.55 25.17 -23.29
CA LEU A 162 -3.83 26.27 -22.38
C LEU A 162 -2.59 26.64 -21.56
N TYR A 163 -1.87 25.62 -21.08
CA TYR A 163 -0.58 25.77 -20.42
C TYR A 163 0.38 24.68 -20.88
N GLU A 164 1.63 25.05 -21.10
CA GLU A 164 2.68 24.15 -21.58
C GLU A 164 3.11 23.16 -20.48
N ASP A 165 3.30 21.90 -20.87
CA ASP A 165 3.89 20.86 -20.02
C ASP A 165 5.37 21.13 -19.71
N GLY A 166 5.76 21.01 -18.44
CA GLY A 166 7.14 21.24 -17.96
C GLY A 166 8.21 20.40 -18.68
N ASN A 167 7.90 19.17 -19.13
CA ASN A 167 8.83 18.37 -19.93
C ASN A 167 9.12 19.01 -21.28
N ASN A 168 8.15 19.68 -21.89
CA ASN A 168 8.35 20.36 -23.17
C ASN A 168 9.30 21.55 -23.01
N ALA A 169 9.14 22.32 -21.92
CA ALA A 169 10.04 23.42 -21.59
C ALA A 169 11.49 22.93 -21.40
N VAL A 170 11.70 21.81 -20.71
CA VAL A 170 13.03 21.17 -20.58
C VAL A 170 13.56 20.68 -21.92
N ARG A 171 12.73 19.97 -22.70
CA ARG A 171 13.09 19.46 -24.03
C ARG A 171 13.60 20.56 -24.96
N ARG A 172 12.96 21.73 -24.93
CA ARG A 172 13.33 22.92 -25.70
C ARG A 172 14.43 23.77 -25.03
N LYS A 173 14.97 23.33 -23.89
CA LYS A 173 16.01 24.02 -23.08
C LYS A 173 15.59 25.40 -22.56
N ALA A 174 14.28 25.62 -22.38
CA ALA A 174 13.73 26.83 -21.78
C ALA A 174 13.68 26.76 -20.24
N ALA A 175 13.75 25.56 -19.66
CA ALA A 175 13.80 25.31 -18.22
C ALA A 175 14.95 24.36 -17.86
N LYS A 176 15.41 24.43 -16.60
CA LYS A 176 16.52 23.59 -16.07
C LYS A 176 16.06 22.20 -15.63
N ASP A 177 14.83 22.12 -15.16
CA ASP A 177 14.18 20.89 -14.71
C ASP A 177 12.68 20.97 -15.01
N ILE A 178 11.98 19.89 -14.67
CA ILE A 178 10.55 19.71 -14.93
C ILE A 178 9.65 20.33 -13.85
N SER A 179 10.20 21.16 -12.93
CA SER A 179 9.35 21.92 -12.03
C SER A 179 8.48 22.85 -12.87
N GLY A 180 7.17 22.59 -12.84
CA GLY A 180 6.23 23.43 -13.56
C GLY A 180 6.21 24.82 -12.92
N PRO A 181 6.02 25.89 -13.70
CA PRO A 181 5.98 27.24 -13.15
C PRO A 181 4.65 27.56 -12.45
N LEU A 182 3.62 26.71 -12.56
CA LEU A 182 2.26 27.06 -12.15
C LEU A 182 1.99 26.70 -10.70
N LEU A 183 2.36 25.49 -10.29
CA LEU A 183 1.99 24.94 -9.00
C LEU A 183 3.21 24.44 -8.23
N PRO A 184 3.19 24.52 -6.90
CA PRO A 184 4.25 23.92 -6.12
C PRO A 184 4.15 22.39 -6.15
N GLY A 185 5.28 21.71 -6.00
CA GLY A 185 5.37 20.26 -6.09
C GLY A 185 5.54 19.77 -7.52
N TYR A 186 5.33 18.47 -7.71
CA TYR A 186 5.55 17.75 -8.97
C TYR A 186 4.68 16.48 -8.98
N HIS A 187 4.57 15.79 -10.11
CA HIS A 187 3.93 14.48 -10.24
C HIS A 187 2.41 14.56 -10.03
N GLY A 188 1.72 15.19 -11.00
CA GLY A 188 0.26 15.26 -11.04
C GLY A 188 -0.40 13.90 -11.02
N LYS A 189 -1.53 13.79 -10.31
CA LYS A 189 -2.24 12.53 -10.11
C LYS A 189 -3.74 12.63 -10.36
N GLY A 190 -4.40 13.62 -9.77
CA GLY A 190 -5.84 13.79 -9.83
C GLY A 190 -6.23 15.02 -10.64
N PHE A 191 -7.31 14.91 -11.43
CA PHE A 191 -7.87 16.05 -12.16
C PHE A 191 -9.37 15.88 -12.38
N TYR A 192 -10.16 16.89 -12.02
CA TYR A 192 -11.63 16.87 -12.12
C TYR A 192 -12.22 18.27 -12.30
N SER A 193 -13.52 18.36 -12.55
CA SER A 193 -14.23 19.65 -12.71
C SER A 193 -15.59 19.63 -12.02
N GLY A 194 -15.99 20.77 -11.46
CA GLY A 194 -17.29 21.01 -10.85
C GLY A 194 -17.34 22.36 -10.16
N GLN A 195 -18.53 22.86 -9.85
CA GLN A 195 -18.79 24.13 -9.17
C GLN A 195 -18.02 25.30 -9.80
N GLY A 196 -18.06 25.36 -11.14
CA GLY A 196 -17.45 26.40 -11.96
C GLY A 196 -15.92 26.39 -12.02
N ARG A 197 -15.24 25.32 -11.60
CA ARG A 197 -13.78 25.23 -11.57
C ARG A 197 -13.23 23.87 -11.99
N ALA A 198 -11.99 23.85 -12.44
CA ALA A 198 -11.20 22.61 -12.53
C ALA A 198 -10.36 22.45 -11.26
N VAL A 199 -10.10 21.23 -10.83
CA VAL A 199 -9.34 20.91 -9.62
C VAL A 199 -8.26 19.91 -9.99
N TYR A 200 -7.02 20.23 -9.64
CA TYR A 200 -5.82 19.44 -9.94
C TYR A 200 -5.09 19.09 -8.66
N SER A 201 -4.46 17.92 -8.65
CA SER A 201 -3.64 17.49 -7.53
C SER A 201 -2.33 16.88 -7.99
N ASN A 202 -1.25 17.14 -7.24
CA ASN A 202 0.05 16.50 -7.40
C ASN A 202 0.57 16.01 -6.03
N ASN A 203 1.51 15.07 -6.04
CA ASN A 203 1.92 14.37 -4.82
C ASN A 203 3.42 14.37 -4.52
N GLY A 204 4.24 14.94 -5.40
CA GLY A 204 5.70 14.83 -5.32
C GLY A 204 6.40 16.15 -5.03
N GLU A 205 7.69 16.03 -4.72
CA GLU A 205 8.65 17.12 -4.70
C GLU A 205 9.86 16.72 -5.54
N VAL A 206 10.35 17.64 -6.36
CA VAL A 206 11.55 17.37 -7.18
C VAL A 206 12.75 17.17 -6.25
N GLY A 207 13.45 16.04 -6.39
CA GLY A 207 14.54 15.68 -5.48
C GLY A 207 14.08 15.12 -4.12
N GLY A 208 12.78 14.92 -3.90
CA GLY A 208 12.22 14.41 -2.64
C GLY A 208 12.59 12.96 -2.28
N GLY A 209 13.32 12.24 -3.14
CA GLY A 209 13.61 10.81 -2.96
C GLY A 209 14.46 10.49 -1.73
N LEU A 210 15.23 11.47 -1.24
CA LEU A 210 16.11 11.36 -0.07
C LEU A 210 15.63 12.22 1.12
N LEU A 211 14.50 12.91 0.95
CA LEU A 211 13.94 13.77 1.99
C LEU A 211 13.04 12.96 2.94
N PRO A 212 12.93 13.36 4.21
CA PRO A 212 12.10 12.65 5.17
C PRO A 212 10.60 12.78 4.82
N PRO A 213 9.76 11.81 5.22
CA PRO A 213 8.31 11.81 4.95
C PRO A 213 7.51 13.03 5.43
N ASP A 214 8.04 13.81 6.38
CA ASP A 214 7.40 15.03 6.88
C ASP A 214 7.70 16.27 6.05
N THR A 215 8.49 16.14 4.98
CA THR A 215 8.70 17.18 3.98
C THR A 215 7.37 17.56 3.31
N PRO A 216 7.02 18.86 3.26
CA PRO A 216 5.89 19.30 2.47
C PRO A 216 6.09 18.95 0.98
N SER A 217 5.30 18.01 0.46
CA SER A 217 5.32 17.56 -0.95
C SER A 217 3.94 17.66 -1.59
N GLY A 218 3.87 17.98 -2.88
CA GLY A 218 2.62 18.12 -3.64
C GLY A 218 1.65 19.24 -3.21
N CYS A 219 0.53 19.37 -3.93
CA CYS A 219 -0.54 20.29 -3.62
C CYS A 219 -1.90 19.85 -4.19
N LEU A 220 -2.95 20.46 -3.66
CA LEU A 220 -4.28 20.54 -4.25
C LEU A 220 -4.49 21.98 -4.72
N ALA A 221 -4.93 22.15 -5.96
CA ALA A 221 -5.15 23.46 -6.58
C ALA A 221 -6.47 23.49 -7.36
N GLU A 222 -7.03 24.69 -7.53
CA GLU A 222 -8.21 24.95 -8.34
C GLU A 222 -7.94 26.01 -9.41
N TRP A 223 -8.60 25.88 -10.56
CA TRP A 223 -8.56 26.80 -11.69
C TRP A 223 -9.96 27.31 -12.00
N ASP A 224 -10.13 28.62 -12.01
CA ASP A 224 -11.42 29.29 -12.16
C ASP A 224 -11.83 29.57 -13.62
N GLY A 225 -11.04 29.08 -14.58
CA GLY A 225 -11.17 29.41 -15.99
C GLY A 225 -10.12 30.41 -16.49
N GLN A 226 -9.35 31.01 -15.58
CA GLN A 226 -8.29 31.98 -15.90
C GLN A 226 -7.02 31.69 -15.12
N ASP A 227 -7.09 31.58 -13.79
CA ASP A 227 -5.92 31.50 -12.91
C ASP A 227 -5.96 30.28 -11.99
N TRP A 228 -4.78 29.73 -11.70
CA TRP A 228 -4.61 28.64 -10.74
C TRP A 228 -4.38 29.18 -9.33
N LYS A 229 -5.02 28.55 -8.34
CA LYS A 229 -4.85 28.85 -6.92
C LYS A 229 -4.59 27.58 -6.12
N VAL A 230 -3.54 27.62 -5.30
CA VAL A 230 -3.27 26.55 -4.33
C VAL A 230 -4.31 26.57 -3.22
N VAL A 231 -5.01 25.45 -3.05
CA VAL A 231 -5.95 25.20 -1.95
C VAL A 231 -5.20 24.70 -0.72
N ARG A 232 -4.28 23.76 -0.91
CA ARG A 232 -3.51 23.14 0.18
C ARG A 232 -2.19 22.58 -0.32
N ARG A 233 -1.12 22.76 0.46
CA ARG A 233 0.23 22.24 0.17
C ARG A 233 0.49 20.95 0.94
N ASN A 234 0.06 19.82 0.37
CA ASN A 234 0.23 18.45 0.86
C ASN A 234 0.15 17.47 -0.32
N GLN A 235 0.49 16.18 -0.11
CA GLN A 235 0.47 15.20 -1.18
C GLN A 235 -0.97 14.78 -1.48
N PHE A 236 -1.39 14.80 -2.75
CA PHE A 236 -2.74 14.39 -3.16
C PHE A 236 -2.72 13.53 -4.43
N CYS A 237 -3.49 12.43 -4.44
CA CYS A 237 -3.54 11.47 -5.54
C CYS A 237 -4.84 11.49 -6.34
N GLU A 238 -5.98 11.68 -5.69
CA GLU A 238 -7.30 11.57 -6.34
C GLU A 238 -8.05 12.89 -6.25
N VAL A 239 -8.75 13.22 -7.34
CA VAL A 239 -9.78 14.26 -7.39
C VAL A 239 -10.94 13.69 -8.19
N THR A 240 -12.11 13.60 -7.59
CA THR A 240 -13.29 12.98 -8.22
C THR A 240 -14.57 13.49 -7.57
N GLY A 241 -15.73 13.07 -8.05
CA GLY A 241 -17.03 13.40 -7.47
C GLY A 241 -18.00 12.23 -7.64
N PRO A 242 -19.28 12.41 -7.25
CA PRO A 242 -20.31 11.39 -7.40
C PRO A 242 -20.45 10.83 -8.82
N GLY A 243 -20.12 11.62 -9.85
CA GLY A 243 -20.15 11.18 -11.25
C GLY A 243 -18.97 10.31 -11.69
N GLY A 244 -17.93 10.16 -10.86
CA GLY A 244 -16.75 9.36 -11.19
C GLY A 244 -16.17 9.72 -12.56
N ILE A 245 -15.86 8.71 -13.38
CA ILE A 245 -15.24 8.89 -14.69
C ILE A 245 -16.18 9.42 -15.79
N GLU A 246 -17.47 9.63 -15.50
CA GLU A 246 -18.42 10.28 -16.44
C GLU A 246 -18.49 11.81 -16.22
N GLY A 247 -17.94 12.27 -15.09
CA GLY A 247 -18.09 13.63 -14.60
C GLY A 247 -19.41 13.83 -13.84
N ASN A 248 -19.47 14.87 -13.00
CA ASN A 248 -20.65 15.15 -12.19
C ASN A 248 -21.90 15.43 -13.06
N ALA A 249 -23.03 14.84 -12.68
CA ALA A 249 -24.30 15.00 -13.38
C ALA A 249 -24.91 16.40 -13.15
N ASN A 250 -24.71 16.96 -11.95
CA ASN A 250 -25.07 18.34 -11.62
C ASN A 250 -23.79 19.13 -11.30
N PRO A 251 -22.99 19.52 -12.31
CA PRO A 251 -21.67 20.11 -12.07
C PRO A 251 -21.73 21.35 -11.18
N GLU A 252 -22.80 22.14 -11.20
CA GLU A 252 -22.96 23.34 -10.35
C GLU A 252 -23.15 23.06 -8.85
N ARG A 253 -23.49 21.83 -8.46
CA ARG A 253 -23.92 21.51 -7.09
C ARG A 253 -23.27 20.27 -6.50
N ASP A 254 -22.95 19.28 -7.34
CA ASP A 254 -22.36 18.05 -6.86
C ASP A 254 -20.98 18.34 -6.22
N PRO A 255 -20.65 17.66 -5.11
CA PRO A 255 -19.37 17.88 -4.45
C PRO A 255 -18.19 17.36 -5.28
N ILE A 256 -17.00 17.88 -4.95
CA ILE A 256 -15.72 17.29 -5.35
C ILE A 256 -15.04 16.77 -4.10
N TRP A 257 -14.49 15.57 -4.18
CA TRP A 257 -13.67 14.94 -3.16
C TRP A 257 -12.24 14.84 -3.67
N ALA A 258 -11.28 15.14 -2.80
CA ALA A 258 -9.87 14.89 -3.07
C ALA A 258 -9.23 14.11 -1.92
N LEU A 259 -8.39 13.14 -2.26
CA LEU A 259 -7.68 12.31 -1.30
C LEU A 259 -6.18 12.56 -1.35
N GLY A 260 -5.63 12.79 -0.17
CA GLY A 260 -4.22 13.05 0.04
C GLY A 260 -3.74 12.59 1.41
N TRP A 261 -2.55 13.03 1.79
CA TRP A 261 -1.95 12.73 3.08
C TRP A 261 -0.87 13.74 3.45
N ASP A 262 -0.51 13.72 4.73
CA ASP A 262 0.75 14.22 5.25
C ASP A 262 1.41 13.12 6.09
N HIS A 263 2.54 13.40 6.75
CA HIS A 263 3.20 12.42 7.62
C HIS A 263 2.32 11.90 8.77
N ARG A 264 1.22 12.58 9.11
CA ARG A 264 0.36 12.24 10.26
C ARG A 264 -0.77 11.32 9.85
N SER A 265 -1.48 11.63 8.77
CA SER A 265 -2.73 10.94 8.44
C SER A 265 -3.08 11.11 6.97
N LEU A 266 -4.10 10.39 6.52
CA LEU A 266 -4.79 10.75 5.29
C LEU A 266 -5.54 12.07 5.48
N ILE A 267 -5.74 12.78 4.37
CA ILE A 267 -6.49 14.02 4.25
C ILE A 267 -7.57 13.80 3.20
N LEU A 268 -8.83 13.94 3.59
CA LEU A 268 -9.97 14.03 2.69
C LEU A 268 -10.40 15.48 2.60
N MET A 269 -10.26 16.07 1.43
CA MET A 269 -10.76 17.40 1.12
C MET A 269 -12.12 17.27 0.41
N LEU A 270 -13.08 18.08 0.83
CA LEU A 270 -14.42 18.14 0.25
C LEU A 270 -14.70 19.57 -0.21
N LEU A 271 -14.97 19.77 -1.49
CA LEU A 271 -15.55 21.00 -2.01
C LEU A 271 -17.07 20.83 -2.09
N ASP A 272 -17.80 21.57 -1.26
CA ASP A 272 -19.25 21.53 -1.21
C ASP A 272 -19.80 22.96 -1.05
N GLY A 273 -20.79 23.32 -1.87
CA GLY A 273 -21.35 24.68 -1.90
C GLY A 273 -20.30 25.79 -2.07
N GLY A 274 -19.25 25.54 -2.87
CA GLY A 274 -18.14 26.46 -3.12
C GLY A 274 -17.13 26.59 -1.98
N LYS A 275 -17.20 25.75 -0.94
CA LYS A 275 -16.33 25.80 0.25
C LYS A 275 -15.55 24.51 0.42
N TRP A 276 -14.27 24.64 0.75
CA TRP A 276 -13.41 23.53 1.10
C TRP A 276 -13.56 23.15 2.58
N HIS A 277 -13.75 21.85 2.82
CA HIS A 277 -13.77 21.21 4.13
C HIS A 277 -12.67 20.15 4.18
N SER A 278 -12.10 19.92 5.36
CA SER A 278 -11.00 18.98 5.55
C SER A 278 -11.32 17.99 6.66
N PHE A 279 -10.99 16.73 6.41
CA PHE A 279 -11.16 15.61 7.33
C PHE A 279 -9.89 14.76 7.31
N ARG A 280 -9.59 14.09 8.43
CA ARG A 280 -8.46 13.18 8.57
C ARG A 280 -8.93 11.75 8.74
N LEU A 281 -8.23 10.82 8.09
CA LEU A 281 -8.47 9.38 8.22
C LEU A 281 -7.16 8.67 8.60
N PRO A 282 -7.24 7.55 9.34
CA PRO A 282 -6.05 6.77 9.64
C PRO A 282 -5.40 6.14 8.40
N LYS A 283 -4.09 5.90 8.47
CA LYS A 283 -3.34 5.09 7.51
C LYS A 283 -3.25 3.64 7.98
N ALA A 284 -3.44 2.67 7.08
CA ALA A 284 -3.21 1.25 7.40
C ALA A 284 -1.75 0.83 7.19
N ALA A 285 -1.10 1.38 6.17
CA ALA A 285 0.30 1.19 5.82
C ALA A 285 1.02 2.54 5.66
N HIS A 286 2.35 2.55 5.78
CA HIS A 286 3.20 3.73 5.55
C HIS A 286 4.03 3.63 4.28
N THR A 287 3.81 2.60 3.47
CA THR A 287 4.58 2.31 2.25
C THR A 287 4.49 3.41 1.17
N TYR A 288 3.57 4.36 1.32
CA TYR A 288 3.26 5.44 0.38
C TYR A 288 3.96 6.77 0.73
N ASP A 289 4.54 6.88 1.93
CA ASP A 289 4.87 8.17 2.56
C ASP A 289 6.12 8.88 2.00
N GLY A 290 6.71 8.38 0.91
CA GLY A 290 7.88 9.01 0.29
C GLY A 290 7.58 10.40 -0.26
N ALA A 291 8.43 11.39 0.07
CA ALA A 291 8.25 12.79 -0.31
C ALA A 291 8.35 13.05 -1.83
N HIS A 292 8.96 12.15 -2.60
CA HIS A 292 9.02 12.21 -4.06
C HIS A 292 7.69 11.84 -4.76
N GLY A 293 6.81 11.10 -4.08
CA GLY A 293 5.50 10.72 -4.60
C GLY A 293 5.45 9.52 -5.56
N TRP A 294 6.53 8.74 -5.73
CA TRP A 294 6.55 7.56 -6.64
C TRP A 294 6.10 6.27 -5.97
N ASN A 295 6.18 6.18 -4.64
CA ASN A 295 5.71 5.04 -3.84
C ASN A 295 4.19 4.82 -3.92
N THR A 296 3.49 5.45 -4.84
CA THR A 296 2.06 5.30 -5.05
C THR A 296 1.72 5.57 -6.51
N GLU A 297 0.72 4.84 -6.99
CA GLU A 297 0.20 4.95 -8.35
C GLU A 297 -0.94 5.95 -8.30
N TRP A 298 -2.18 5.49 -8.34
CA TRP A 298 -3.35 6.34 -8.17
C TRP A 298 -4.44 5.63 -7.36
N PRO A 299 -4.37 5.66 -6.02
CA PRO A 299 -5.51 5.26 -5.20
C PRO A 299 -6.75 6.06 -5.60
N ARG A 300 -7.93 5.43 -5.67
CA ARG A 300 -9.14 5.99 -6.30
C ARG A 300 -10.34 5.99 -5.37
N ILE A 301 -11.35 6.81 -5.68
CA ILE A 301 -12.75 6.60 -5.25
C ILE A 301 -13.60 6.29 -6.49
N ARG A 302 -14.17 5.08 -6.60
CA ARG A 302 -15.01 4.70 -7.75
C ARG A 302 -16.19 3.80 -7.39
N GLU A 303 -17.20 3.86 -8.25
CA GLU A 303 -18.34 2.94 -8.26
C GLU A 303 -17.89 1.52 -8.63
N ILE A 304 -18.40 0.53 -7.89
CA ILE A 304 -18.16 -0.89 -8.14
C ILE A 304 -19.46 -1.71 -8.20
N GLY A 305 -20.61 -1.04 -8.31
CA GLY A 305 -21.95 -1.64 -8.30
C GLY A 305 -22.40 -2.10 -6.92
N GLU A 306 -21.93 -1.43 -5.88
CA GLU A 306 -22.28 -1.66 -4.47
C GLU A 306 -23.04 -0.42 -3.91
N PRO A 307 -23.69 -0.51 -2.74
CA PRO A 307 -24.36 0.65 -2.13
C PRO A 307 -23.42 1.83 -1.87
N ASP A 308 -22.17 1.53 -1.49
CA ASP A 308 -21.08 2.48 -1.28
C ASP A 308 -20.08 2.40 -2.44
N LEU A 309 -19.35 3.49 -2.66
CA LEU A 309 -18.17 3.49 -3.54
C LEU A 309 -17.03 2.74 -2.86
N LEU A 310 -16.11 2.19 -3.65
CA LEU A 310 -14.83 1.72 -3.16
C LEU A 310 -13.84 2.88 -3.17
N MET A 311 -13.20 3.11 -2.03
CA MET A 311 -12.05 3.99 -1.91
C MET A 311 -10.81 3.19 -1.54
N THR A 312 -9.68 3.43 -2.19
CA THR A 312 -8.38 2.88 -1.82
C THR A 312 -7.45 3.99 -1.38
N MET A 313 -6.69 3.78 -0.30
CA MET A 313 -5.57 4.64 0.11
C MET A 313 -4.76 3.97 1.21
N HIS A 314 -3.43 4.09 1.18
CA HIS A 314 -2.50 3.60 2.22
C HIS A 314 -2.78 2.15 2.69
N GLY A 315 -3.00 1.24 1.74
CA GLY A 315 -3.19 -0.19 2.01
C GLY A 315 -4.52 -0.55 2.69
N MET A 316 -5.56 0.26 2.52
CA MET A 316 -6.91 0.00 3.03
C MET A 316 -7.96 0.14 1.93
N PHE A 317 -8.85 -0.85 1.84
CA PHE A 317 -10.13 -0.72 1.15
C PHE A 317 -11.13 -0.08 2.10
N TRP A 318 -11.81 0.97 1.63
CA TRP A 318 -12.81 1.70 2.38
C TRP A 318 -14.14 1.66 1.66
N LYS A 319 -15.22 1.59 2.44
CA LYS A 319 -16.55 1.96 1.97
C LYS A 319 -16.66 3.47 2.04
N PHE A 320 -16.98 4.10 0.91
CA PHE A 320 -17.13 5.54 0.80
C PHE A 320 -18.55 5.90 0.36
N PRO A 321 -19.29 6.71 1.14
CA PRO A 321 -20.70 6.96 0.87
C PRO A 321 -20.88 7.87 -0.36
N LYS A 322 -21.73 7.46 -1.31
CA LYS A 322 -22.00 8.20 -2.56
C LYS A 322 -22.50 9.64 -2.35
N ARG A 323 -23.14 9.89 -1.21
CA ARG A 323 -23.75 11.18 -0.85
C ARG A 323 -22.92 11.96 0.18
N PHE A 324 -21.61 11.72 0.24
CA PHE A 324 -20.72 12.44 1.14
C PHE A 324 -20.73 13.94 0.83
N SER A 325 -21.13 14.74 1.80
CA SER A 325 -21.27 16.20 1.72
C SER A 325 -21.04 16.83 3.09
N ALA A 326 -20.98 18.16 3.19
CA ALA A 326 -20.75 18.84 4.46
C ALA A 326 -21.91 18.62 5.45
N ALA A 327 -23.13 18.49 4.92
CA ALA A 327 -24.33 18.19 5.70
C ALA A 327 -24.51 16.69 6.01
N ASN A 328 -23.84 15.80 5.27
CA ASN A 328 -23.91 14.35 5.41
C ASN A 328 -22.51 13.75 5.19
N SER A 329 -21.67 13.85 6.22
CA SER A 329 -20.27 13.40 6.23
C SER A 329 -20.04 12.11 7.02
N ALA A 330 -21.10 11.40 7.40
CA ALA A 330 -20.99 10.08 8.03
C ALA A 330 -20.95 8.96 6.97
N GLY A 331 -20.51 7.76 7.39
CA GLY A 331 -20.62 6.53 6.60
C GLY A 331 -19.32 5.99 6.02
N ILE A 332 -18.22 6.75 6.08
CA ILE A 332 -16.90 6.18 5.74
C ILE A 332 -16.56 5.09 6.75
N ALA A 333 -16.23 3.90 6.26
CA ALA A 333 -15.87 2.76 7.09
C ALA A 333 -14.72 1.98 6.46
N PRO A 334 -13.76 1.48 7.26
CA PRO A 334 -12.76 0.56 6.77
C PRO A 334 -13.42 -0.77 6.38
N TRP A 335 -12.89 -1.44 5.37
CA TRP A 335 -13.40 -2.72 4.91
C TRP A 335 -12.39 -3.85 5.16
N SER A 336 -11.19 -3.74 4.58
CA SER A 336 -10.04 -4.59 4.92
C SER A 336 -8.73 -3.93 4.50
N SER A 337 -7.63 -4.29 5.17
CA SER A 337 -6.29 -3.94 4.71
C SER A 337 -5.90 -4.79 3.48
N TYR A 338 -5.08 -4.24 2.60
CA TYR A 338 -4.45 -4.95 1.48
C TYR A 338 -2.93 -4.70 1.40
N LEU A 339 -2.21 -5.53 0.65
CA LEU A 339 -0.73 -5.48 0.51
C LEU A 339 -0.25 -5.07 -0.88
N ARG A 340 -1.08 -5.31 -1.89
CA ARG A 340 -0.72 -5.02 -3.29
C ARG A 340 -0.66 -3.52 -3.58
N VAL A 341 -0.17 -3.24 -4.76
CA VAL A 341 -0.09 -1.93 -5.37
C VAL A 341 -1.20 -1.84 -6.41
N VAL A 342 -2.12 -0.87 -6.26
CA VAL A 342 -3.38 -0.79 -7.03
C VAL A 342 -3.48 0.57 -7.70
N GLY A 343 -3.43 0.59 -9.04
CA GLY A 343 -3.42 1.82 -9.84
C GLY A 343 -4.81 2.29 -10.31
N ASP A 344 -5.73 1.39 -10.59
CA ASP A 344 -7.14 1.70 -10.91
C ASP A 344 -8.00 0.45 -10.71
N PHE A 345 -9.33 0.62 -10.70
CA PHE A 345 -10.25 -0.51 -10.63
C PHE A 345 -11.62 -0.19 -11.20
N ALA A 346 -12.33 -1.23 -11.62
CA ALA A 346 -13.70 -1.12 -12.07
C ALA A 346 -14.48 -2.42 -11.83
N ARG A 347 -15.81 -2.31 -11.84
CA ARG A 347 -16.68 -3.50 -11.92
C ARG A 347 -16.65 -4.09 -13.33
N TRP A 348 -16.43 -5.39 -13.45
CA TRP A 348 -16.55 -6.14 -14.70
C TRP A 348 -17.41 -7.38 -14.49
N GLY A 349 -18.65 -7.33 -14.97
CA GLY A 349 -19.64 -8.38 -14.70
C GLY A 349 -19.99 -8.48 -13.21
N ASP A 350 -19.75 -9.65 -12.63
CA ASP A 350 -19.96 -9.98 -11.22
C ASP A 350 -18.72 -9.75 -10.34
N ARG A 351 -17.61 -9.28 -10.93
CA ARG A 351 -16.32 -9.10 -10.27
C ARG A 351 -15.88 -7.63 -10.23
N VAL A 352 -15.02 -7.31 -9.29
CA VAL A 352 -14.20 -6.10 -9.27
C VAL A 352 -12.83 -6.48 -9.83
N VAL A 353 -12.35 -5.71 -10.79
CA VAL A 353 -11.04 -5.93 -11.42
C VAL A 353 -10.12 -4.80 -11.02
N LEU A 354 -9.03 -5.15 -10.35
CA LEU A 354 -7.98 -4.24 -9.91
C LEU A 354 -6.84 -4.31 -10.93
N GLY A 355 -6.42 -3.15 -11.44
CA GLY A 355 -5.17 -2.99 -12.17
C GLY A 355 -4.02 -2.81 -11.18
N CYS A 356 -3.01 -3.67 -11.26
CA CYS A 356 -1.90 -3.69 -10.31
C CYS A 356 -0.62 -3.10 -10.92
N ASP A 357 0.36 -2.88 -10.04
CA ASP A 357 1.79 -2.78 -10.40
C ASP A 357 2.61 -3.83 -9.62
N ASP A 358 3.05 -4.87 -10.32
CA ASP A 358 3.47 -6.12 -9.69
C ASP A 358 4.98 -6.31 -9.58
N ALA A 359 5.75 -5.82 -10.55
CA ALA A 359 7.21 -5.90 -10.50
C ALA A 359 7.87 -4.95 -11.51
N ALA A 360 8.74 -4.08 -11.00
CA ALA A 360 9.68 -3.29 -11.78
C ALA A 360 10.85 -4.15 -12.31
N LYS A 361 11.42 -3.75 -13.46
CA LYS A 361 12.58 -4.42 -14.10
C LYS A 361 13.76 -4.60 -13.14
N ASN A 362 13.94 -3.61 -12.27
CA ASN A 362 14.85 -3.56 -11.15
C ASN A 362 14.25 -2.64 -10.08
N GLU A 363 14.75 -2.76 -8.86
CA GLU A 363 14.34 -1.88 -7.75
C GLU A 363 14.68 -0.41 -8.06
N PHE A 364 13.79 0.50 -7.64
CA PHE A 364 14.01 1.96 -7.67
C PHE A 364 14.88 2.40 -6.46
N LEU A 365 14.33 3.22 -5.56
CA LEU A 365 14.99 3.67 -4.34
C LEU A 365 14.89 2.64 -3.21
N ASN A 366 14.11 1.57 -3.40
CA ASN A 366 13.81 0.56 -2.40
C ASN A 366 14.96 -0.44 -2.18
N THR A 367 16.19 0.05 -2.01
CA THR A 367 17.39 -0.77 -1.74
C THR A 367 17.70 -0.79 -0.25
N ARG A 368 18.32 -1.88 0.23
CA ARG A 368 18.65 -2.07 1.67
C ARG A 368 19.62 -3.21 1.90
N ARG A 369 20.27 -3.20 3.07
CA ARG A 369 21.19 -4.25 3.53
C ARG A 369 20.53 -5.63 3.52
N ALA A 370 19.25 -5.71 3.90
CA ALA A 370 18.50 -6.97 3.95
C ALA A 370 18.22 -7.64 2.59
N LYS A 371 18.35 -6.89 1.50
CA LYS A 371 18.18 -7.40 0.13
C LYS A 371 19.49 -7.83 -0.49
N GLY A 372 20.58 -7.16 -0.14
CA GLY A 372 21.88 -7.33 -0.76
C GLY A 372 21.90 -6.79 -2.20
N LYS A 373 22.68 -7.41 -3.08
CA LYS A 373 22.82 -7.03 -4.49
C LYS A 373 22.07 -8.00 -5.40
N ILE A 374 20.79 -8.23 -5.12
CA ILE A 374 19.97 -9.16 -5.89
C ILE A 374 19.75 -8.62 -7.31
N ALA A 375 19.85 -9.49 -8.31
CA ALA A 375 19.41 -9.15 -9.66
C ALA A 375 17.88 -8.98 -9.74
N GLY A 376 17.42 -7.91 -10.40
CA GLY A 376 16.01 -7.67 -10.68
C GLY A 376 15.40 -8.71 -11.63
N PRO A 377 14.07 -8.72 -11.81
CA PRO A 377 13.37 -9.65 -12.70
C PRO A 377 13.66 -9.42 -14.20
N GLY A 378 14.43 -8.38 -14.56
CA GLY A 378 14.94 -8.18 -15.92
C GLY A 378 13.91 -7.65 -16.93
N GLN A 379 12.62 -7.64 -16.56
CA GLN A 379 11.54 -6.98 -17.29
C GLN A 379 10.41 -6.61 -16.33
N SER A 380 9.83 -5.43 -16.55
CA SER A 380 8.68 -4.97 -15.76
C SER A 380 7.41 -5.68 -16.18
N GLN A 381 6.53 -5.92 -15.22
CA GLN A 381 5.27 -6.61 -15.47
C GLN A 381 4.16 -6.18 -14.51
N SER A 382 2.94 -6.34 -15.00
CA SER A 382 1.71 -6.22 -14.22
C SER A 382 0.67 -7.24 -14.65
N ASN A 383 -0.33 -7.41 -13.82
CA ASN A 383 -1.51 -8.19 -14.13
C ASN A 383 -2.76 -7.56 -13.52
N LEU A 384 -3.89 -8.16 -13.82
CA LEU A 384 -5.19 -7.82 -13.26
C LEU A 384 -5.53 -8.80 -12.14
N TRP A 385 -6.18 -8.29 -11.10
CA TRP A 385 -6.70 -9.09 -9.99
C TRP A 385 -8.22 -9.03 -9.95
N PHE A 386 -8.85 -10.16 -10.21
CA PHE A 386 -10.29 -10.32 -10.29
C PHE A 386 -10.84 -10.83 -8.96
N LEU A 387 -11.67 -10.02 -8.31
CA LEU A 387 -12.25 -10.34 -7.01
C LEU A 387 -13.78 -10.37 -7.08
N PRO A 388 -14.46 -11.34 -6.44
CA PRO A 388 -15.85 -11.13 -6.09
C PRO A 388 -15.93 -9.97 -5.08
N PRO A 389 -16.93 -9.06 -5.16
CA PRO A 389 -17.02 -7.89 -4.29
C PRO A 389 -16.89 -8.20 -2.78
N ALA A 390 -17.46 -9.32 -2.32
CA ALA A 390 -17.37 -9.74 -0.93
C ALA A 390 -15.93 -9.97 -0.43
N LYS A 391 -15.00 -10.33 -1.32
CA LYS A 391 -13.59 -10.59 -0.97
C LYS A 391 -12.86 -9.31 -0.54
N LEU A 392 -13.32 -8.12 -0.97
CA LEU A 392 -12.78 -6.82 -0.56
C LEU A 392 -12.91 -6.54 0.95
N GLY A 393 -13.72 -7.33 1.67
CA GLY A 393 -13.85 -7.27 3.13
C GLY A 393 -13.26 -8.45 3.89
N GLN A 394 -12.55 -9.34 3.20
CA GLN A 394 -12.11 -10.64 3.73
C GLN A 394 -10.60 -10.84 3.56
N LEU A 395 -9.84 -9.75 3.42
CA LEU A 395 -8.37 -9.75 3.34
C LEU A 395 -7.78 -9.48 4.74
N GLY A 396 -6.86 -8.53 4.85
CA GLY A 396 -6.22 -8.19 6.12
C GLY A 396 -7.18 -7.48 7.07
N PRO A 397 -7.06 -7.69 8.40
CA PRO A 397 -7.86 -6.96 9.36
C PRO A 397 -7.63 -5.45 9.23
N PRO A 398 -8.68 -4.62 9.32
CA PRO A 398 -8.53 -3.18 9.39
C PRO A 398 -7.66 -2.74 10.56
N ILE A 399 -6.62 -1.98 10.25
CA ILE A 399 -5.86 -1.21 11.23
C ILE A 399 -5.74 0.22 10.74
N GLY A 400 -5.69 1.16 11.67
CA GLY A 400 -5.69 2.58 11.33
C GLY A 400 -4.83 3.39 12.28
N ARG A 401 -3.83 4.09 11.75
CA ARG A 401 -2.84 4.82 12.54
C ARG A 401 -2.68 6.22 11.97
N GLY A 402 -2.72 7.22 12.84
CA GLY A 402 -2.50 8.58 12.40
C GLY A 402 -2.87 9.62 13.44
N GLY A 403 -2.51 10.87 13.20
CA GLY A 403 -2.73 11.95 14.15
C GLY A 403 -3.35 13.18 13.51
N VAL A 404 -3.93 14.02 14.36
CA VAL A 404 -4.27 15.40 14.00
C VAL A 404 -3.08 16.34 14.26
N TRP A 405 -2.25 15.98 15.25
CA TRP A 405 -1.02 16.67 15.60
C TRP A 405 0.10 15.68 15.88
N VAL A 406 1.31 16.02 15.43
CA VAL A 406 2.55 15.32 15.74
C VAL A 406 3.62 16.37 15.99
N ARG A 407 3.88 16.64 17.28
CA ARG A 407 4.79 17.70 17.75
C ARG A 407 4.45 19.10 17.22
N ASP A 408 3.16 19.42 17.13
CA ASP A 408 2.69 20.75 16.71
C ASP A 408 2.60 21.74 17.87
N ASP A 409 2.90 23.00 17.60
CA ASP A 409 2.46 24.08 18.48
C ASP A 409 1.00 24.41 18.16
N VAL A 410 0.11 24.31 19.15
CA VAL A 410 -1.35 24.47 18.98
C VAL A 410 -1.90 25.51 19.96
N LYS A 411 -2.95 26.23 19.54
CA LYS A 411 -3.52 27.36 20.28
C LYS A 411 -4.71 26.96 21.13
N ALA A 412 -4.83 27.61 22.29
CA ALA A 412 -5.95 27.40 23.21
C ALA A 412 -7.29 27.56 22.50
N GLY A 413 -8.20 26.60 22.68
CA GLY A 413 -9.56 26.67 22.14
C GLY A 413 -9.69 26.38 20.64
N GLU A 414 -8.61 26.30 19.88
CA GLU A 414 -8.67 25.94 18.46
C GLU A 414 -8.86 24.42 18.31
N PRO A 415 -9.96 23.97 17.68
CA PRO A 415 -10.17 22.55 17.46
C PRO A 415 -9.24 22.03 16.36
N SER A 416 -8.79 20.79 16.50
CA SER A 416 -8.14 20.05 15.43
C SER A 416 -9.08 19.87 14.22
N GLU A 417 -8.50 19.52 13.06
CA GLU A 417 -9.28 18.94 11.98
C GLU A 417 -10.06 17.70 12.48
N PRO A 418 -11.29 17.45 12.00
CA PRO A 418 -12.06 16.25 12.30
C PRO A 418 -11.28 14.99 11.90
N TYR A 419 -11.25 13.99 12.77
CA TYR A 419 -10.62 12.69 12.54
C TYR A 419 -11.68 11.59 12.53
N LEU A 420 -11.64 10.69 11.54
CA LEU A 420 -12.61 9.60 11.40
C LEU A 420 -12.64 8.77 12.68
N PHE A 421 -13.81 8.60 13.30
CA PHE A 421 -13.96 7.95 14.61
C PHE A 421 -14.77 6.64 14.57
N SER A 422 -15.44 6.38 13.45
CA SER A 422 -16.27 5.20 13.21
C SER A 422 -15.52 4.05 12.55
N GLY A 423 -16.08 2.84 12.67
CA GLY A 423 -15.69 1.68 11.85
C GLY A 423 -14.59 0.79 12.40
N PHE A 424 -14.08 1.05 13.61
CA PHE A 424 -13.06 0.23 14.28
C PHE A 424 -13.56 -0.27 15.64
N ASP A 425 -13.21 -1.50 16.00
CA ASP A 425 -13.63 -2.13 17.26
C ASP A 425 -12.82 -1.61 18.46
N HIS A 426 -11.56 -1.27 18.23
CA HIS A 426 -10.62 -0.75 19.21
C HIS A 426 -10.17 0.64 18.79
N ARG A 427 -10.41 1.61 19.67
CA ARG A 427 -10.07 3.01 19.44
C ARG A 427 -9.24 3.53 20.61
N LEU A 428 -7.98 3.85 20.32
CA LEU A 428 -7.03 4.43 21.27
C LEU A 428 -6.59 5.80 20.77
N LEU A 429 -6.52 6.77 21.67
CA LEU A 429 -5.86 8.06 21.49
C LEU A 429 -4.70 8.18 22.47
N HIS A 430 -3.52 8.51 21.96
CA HIS A 430 -2.39 9.00 22.75
C HIS A 430 -2.32 10.52 22.69
N LEU A 431 -2.11 11.14 23.85
CA LEU A 431 -1.89 12.57 24.01
C LEU A 431 -0.51 12.78 24.65
N ALA A 432 0.29 13.69 24.11
CA ALA A 432 1.56 14.10 24.70
C ALA A 432 1.86 15.56 24.37
N HIS A 433 2.66 16.24 25.20
CA HIS A 433 3.11 17.60 24.92
C HIS A 433 4.41 17.94 25.65
N GLU A 434 5.06 19.03 25.24
CA GLU A 434 6.27 19.56 25.89
C GLU A 434 6.04 20.90 26.63
N SER A 435 4.77 21.31 26.82
CA SER A 435 4.45 22.47 27.67
C SER A 435 4.87 22.25 29.13
N GLY A 436 5.41 23.28 29.78
CA GLY A 436 5.85 23.25 31.18
C GLY A 436 4.73 23.39 32.23
N GLN A 437 3.47 23.24 31.82
CA GLN A 437 2.29 23.29 32.68
C GLN A 437 1.34 22.16 32.33
N ASP A 438 0.49 21.77 33.28
CA ASP A 438 -0.55 20.77 33.06
C ASP A 438 -1.54 21.27 32.00
N MET A 439 -1.93 20.37 31.11
CA MET A 439 -2.83 20.65 29.99
C MET A 439 -4.12 19.88 30.17
N THR A 440 -5.26 20.51 29.88
CA THR A 440 -6.52 19.81 29.69
C THR A 440 -6.88 19.79 28.22
N PHE A 441 -7.10 18.62 27.64
CA PHE A 441 -7.60 18.44 26.29
C PHE A 441 -9.07 18.06 26.32
N ARG A 442 -9.91 18.82 25.62
CA ARG A 442 -11.31 18.50 25.39
C ARG A 442 -11.43 17.68 24.11
N ILE A 443 -12.12 16.55 24.21
CA ILE A 443 -12.42 15.66 23.09
C ILE A 443 -13.89 15.88 22.74
N GLU A 444 -14.17 16.26 21.51
CA GLU A 444 -15.51 16.54 21.00
C GLU A 444 -15.84 15.56 19.87
N VAL A 445 -17.12 15.21 19.74
CA VAL A 445 -17.61 14.24 18.76
C VAL A 445 -18.75 14.82 17.92
N ASP A 446 -18.72 14.58 16.62
CA ASP A 446 -19.87 14.70 15.73
C ASP A 446 -20.42 13.29 15.50
N ARG A 447 -21.57 13.01 16.11
CA ARG A 447 -22.14 11.66 16.09
C ARG A 447 -22.79 11.32 14.75
N ALA A 448 -23.42 12.31 14.11
CA ALA A 448 -24.23 12.11 12.91
C ALA A 448 -23.51 12.49 11.62
N GLY A 449 -22.33 13.13 11.71
CA GLY A 449 -21.61 13.63 10.54
C GLY A 449 -22.29 14.83 9.90
N ASN A 450 -22.93 15.69 10.69
CA ASN A 450 -23.68 16.86 10.22
C ASN A 450 -23.13 18.19 10.77
N GLY A 451 -21.91 18.16 11.32
CA GLY A 451 -21.23 19.32 11.89
C GLY A 451 -21.68 19.71 13.30
N GLN A 452 -22.54 18.91 13.95
CA GLN A 452 -23.03 19.19 15.31
C GLN A 452 -22.13 18.55 16.36
N TRP A 453 -21.17 19.32 16.85
CA TRP A 453 -20.17 18.89 17.82
C TRP A 453 -20.69 18.91 19.26
N ARG A 454 -20.36 17.87 20.03
CA ARG A 454 -20.66 17.77 21.47
C ARG A 454 -19.43 17.31 22.24
N ASP A 455 -19.30 17.74 23.49
CA ASP A 455 -18.28 17.24 24.40
C ASP A 455 -18.44 15.72 24.61
N LEU A 456 -17.32 14.99 24.54
CA LEU A 456 -17.24 13.55 24.80
C LEU A 456 -16.45 13.27 26.08
N LYS A 457 -15.21 13.79 26.18
CA LYS A 457 -14.34 13.64 27.37
C LYS A 457 -13.45 14.86 27.57
N GLN A 458 -12.92 14.99 28.78
CA GLN A 458 -11.79 15.84 29.09
C GLN A 458 -10.65 15.00 29.65
N VAL A 459 -9.42 15.29 29.24
CA VAL A 459 -8.22 14.55 29.66
C VAL A 459 -7.19 15.54 30.18
N SER A 460 -6.78 15.35 31.43
CA SER A 460 -5.66 16.10 32.02
C SER A 460 -4.35 15.38 31.73
N VAL A 461 -3.37 16.11 31.23
CA VAL A 461 -2.02 15.64 30.92
C VAL A 461 -1.04 16.50 31.72
N PRO A 462 -0.16 15.91 32.55
CA PRO A 462 0.82 16.67 33.32
C PRO A 462 1.79 17.46 32.45
N ALA A 463 2.41 18.50 33.02
CA ALA A 463 3.52 19.24 32.40
C ALA A 463 4.57 18.29 31.78
N GLY A 464 4.88 18.49 30.50
CA GLY A 464 5.81 17.65 29.73
C GLY A 464 5.42 16.17 29.62
N GLY A 465 4.15 15.84 29.91
CA GLY A 465 3.68 14.48 30.11
C GLY A 465 2.92 13.90 28.92
N ALA A 466 2.38 12.70 29.16
CA ALA A 466 1.53 11.99 28.22
C ALA A 466 0.37 11.30 28.94
N ALA A 467 -0.72 11.07 28.21
CA ALA A 467 -1.86 10.28 28.64
C ALA A 467 -2.39 9.46 27.47
N HIS A 468 -3.20 8.45 27.76
CA HIS A 468 -3.90 7.69 26.75
C HIS A 468 -5.38 7.53 27.10
N VAL A 469 -6.21 7.40 26.08
CA VAL A 469 -7.65 7.18 26.19
C VAL A 469 -8.02 5.96 25.37
N LEU A 470 -8.53 4.92 26.02
CA LEU A 470 -9.25 3.85 25.36
C LEU A 470 -10.73 4.23 25.35
N PHE A 471 -11.30 4.34 24.16
CA PHE A 471 -12.73 4.61 23.99
C PHE A 471 -13.51 3.31 24.05
N ASP A 472 -14.59 3.28 24.83
CA ASP A 472 -15.47 2.11 24.87
C ASP A 472 -16.45 2.08 23.68
N GLY A 473 -17.24 1.00 23.58
CA GLY A 473 -18.19 0.80 22.49
C GLY A 473 -19.39 1.75 22.48
N GLN A 474 -19.69 2.45 23.58
CA GLN A 474 -20.78 3.43 23.68
C GLN A 474 -20.35 4.82 23.20
N GLU A 475 -19.04 5.08 23.18
CA GLU A 475 -18.45 6.35 22.77
C GLU A 475 -18.38 6.48 21.25
N GLN A 476 -19.53 6.56 20.57
CA GLN A 476 -19.60 6.51 19.12
C GLN A 476 -19.72 7.89 18.46
N GLY A 477 -19.21 8.01 17.24
CA GLY A 477 -19.52 9.09 16.32
C GLY A 477 -18.82 8.93 14.98
N ALA A 478 -19.24 9.71 13.99
CA ALA A 478 -18.59 9.75 12.67
C ALA A 478 -17.20 10.38 12.78
N TRP A 479 -17.11 11.49 13.52
CA TRP A 479 -15.89 12.27 13.65
C TRP A 479 -15.57 12.61 15.10
N VAL A 480 -14.29 12.69 15.42
CA VAL A 480 -13.75 13.19 16.69
C VAL A 480 -12.80 14.36 16.41
N ARG A 481 -12.74 15.34 17.30
CA ARG A 481 -11.74 16.42 17.26
C ARG A 481 -11.27 16.75 18.67
N ILE A 482 -10.10 17.39 18.76
CA ILE A 482 -9.45 17.69 20.02
C ILE A 482 -9.25 19.21 20.13
N ARG A 483 -9.50 19.76 21.31
CA ARG A 483 -9.33 21.18 21.60
C ARG A 483 -8.47 21.35 22.85
N PRO A 484 -7.30 21.99 22.77
CA PRO A 484 -6.46 22.21 23.94
C PRO A 484 -7.05 23.34 24.81
N GLY A 485 -6.92 23.22 26.12
CA GLY A 485 -7.41 24.23 27.07
C GLY A 485 -6.51 25.47 27.16
N LEU A 486 -5.24 25.34 26.78
CA LEU A 486 -4.22 26.39 26.79
C LEU A 486 -3.38 26.29 25.52
N ASP A 487 -2.53 27.29 25.26
CA ASP A 487 -1.49 27.19 24.24
C ASP A 487 -0.57 26.01 24.61
N CYS A 488 -0.36 25.11 23.66
CA CYS A 488 0.33 23.86 23.89
C CYS A 488 1.52 23.72 22.94
N ARG A 489 2.69 23.43 23.47
CA ARG A 489 3.92 23.24 22.69
C ARG A 489 4.11 21.78 22.33
N LYS A 490 4.43 21.54 21.06
CA LYS A 490 4.69 20.19 20.51
C LYS A 490 3.66 19.15 20.93
N ALA A 491 2.38 19.52 20.90
CA ALA A 491 1.27 18.62 21.12
C ALA A 491 1.31 17.46 20.11
N THR A 492 1.05 16.26 20.61
CA THR A 492 0.82 15.06 19.81
C THR A 492 -0.52 14.49 20.22
N ALA A 493 -1.38 14.27 19.23
CA ALA A 493 -2.66 13.61 19.37
C ALA A 493 -2.75 12.55 18.28
N TYR A 494 -2.43 11.32 18.66
CA TYR A 494 -2.21 10.21 17.74
C TYR A 494 -3.11 9.03 18.05
N PHE A 495 -3.89 8.62 17.06
CA PHE A 495 -4.86 7.55 17.13
C PHE A 495 -4.25 6.23 16.66
N GLN A 496 -4.55 5.17 17.40
CA GLN A 496 -4.17 3.79 17.12
C GLN A 496 -5.45 2.95 17.12
N PHE A 497 -6.04 2.77 15.94
CA PHE A 497 -7.29 2.05 15.73
C PHE A 497 -7.05 0.67 15.14
N ALA A 498 -7.91 -0.27 15.48
CA ALA A 498 -7.91 -1.62 14.93
C ALA A 498 -9.31 -2.23 15.02
N SER A 499 -9.63 -3.09 14.05
CA SER A 499 -10.69 -4.07 14.23
C SER A 499 -10.15 -5.31 14.92
N GLU A 500 -11.04 -6.10 15.51
CA GLU A 500 -10.70 -7.40 16.08
C GLU A 500 -10.12 -8.32 15.00
N ASP A 501 -8.90 -8.82 15.22
CA ASP A 501 -8.32 -9.84 14.35
C ASP A 501 -8.88 -11.22 14.73
N ARG A 502 -9.83 -11.69 13.92
CA ARG A 502 -10.51 -12.98 14.13
C ARG A 502 -9.79 -14.16 13.49
N ARG A 503 -8.63 -13.92 12.86
CA ARG A 503 -7.86 -15.00 12.27
C ARG A 503 -7.32 -15.91 13.39
N PRO A 504 -7.29 -17.24 13.17
CA PRO A 504 -6.66 -18.12 14.13
C PRO A 504 -5.15 -17.83 14.20
N PRO A 505 -4.49 -18.09 15.35
CA PRO A 505 -3.04 -18.17 15.40
C PRO A 505 -2.49 -19.14 14.36
N ALA A 506 -1.27 -18.88 13.91
CA ALA A 506 -0.56 -19.75 12.99
C ALA A 506 -0.42 -21.18 13.55
N GLY A 507 -0.41 -22.16 12.64
CA GLY A 507 -0.03 -23.54 12.98
C GLY A 507 1.42 -23.65 13.46
N PRO A 508 1.83 -24.80 14.02
CA PRO A 508 3.20 -25.03 14.46
C PRO A 508 4.19 -24.97 13.27
N PRO A 509 5.49 -24.74 13.54
CA PRO A 509 6.55 -24.81 12.53
C PRO A 509 6.49 -26.06 11.66
N ARG A 510 6.45 -25.86 10.34
CA ARG A 510 6.46 -26.95 9.35
C ARG A 510 7.88 -27.30 8.95
N LYS A 511 8.14 -28.59 8.69
CA LYS A 511 9.43 -29.05 8.16
C LYS A 511 9.56 -28.70 6.67
N ALA A 512 10.78 -28.44 6.21
CA ALA A 512 11.05 -28.31 4.79
C ALA A 512 10.80 -29.65 4.09
N GLY A 513 10.01 -29.65 3.03
CA GLY A 513 9.71 -30.87 2.25
C GLY A 513 10.48 -30.97 0.93
N SER A 514 11.02 -29.86 0.41
CA SER A 514 11.91 -29.81 -0.75
C SER A 514 13.14 -28.95 -0.41
N ALA A 515 14.24 -29.09 -1.17
CA ALA A 515 15.44 -28.28 -0.96
C ALA A 515 15.22 -26.76 -1.18
N GLY A 516 14.09 -26.38 -1.82
CA GLY A 516 13.83 -25.02 -2.27
C GLY A 516 14.90 -24.53 -3.26
N GLY A 517 14.87 -23.22 -3.55
CA GLY A 517 15.83 -22.62 -4.47
C GLY A 517 15.60 -21.13 -4.66
N PHE A 518 16.51 -20.48 -5.38
CA PHE A 518 16.39 -19.06 -5.69
C PHE A 518 15.46 -18.84 -6.89
N LEU A 519 14.59 -17.84 -6.76
CA LEU A 519 13.55 -17.53 -7.73
C LEU A 519 13.92 -16.34 -8.61
N TRP A 520 13.64 -16.42 -9.90
CA TRP A 520 13.85 -15.33 -10.85
C TRP A 520 12.77 -15.31 -11.93
N ALA A 521 11.95 -14.26 -11.94
CA ALA A 521 11.11 -13.96 -13.10
C ALA A 521 12.05 -13.53 -14.23
N ARG A 522 11.89 -14.12 -15.42
CA ARG A 522 12.77 -13.85 -16.56
C ARG A 522 12.22 -12.72 -17.40
N GLY A 523 13.10 -11.77 -17.71
CA GLY A 523 12.86 -10.75 -18.72
C GLY A 523 13.08 -11.21 -20.15
N GLU A 524 13.49 -10.27 -21.00
CA GLU A 524 13.79 -10.50 -22.43
C GLU A 524 12.60 -11.06 -23.24
N GLY A 525 11.37 -10.73 -22.84
CA GLY A 525 10.16 -11.22 -23.51
C GLY A 525 9.86 -12.70 -23.25
N ARG A 526 10.56 -13.38 -22.34
CA ARG A 526 10.28 -14.79 -22.00
C ARG A 526 9.06 -14.91 -21.09
N GLY A 527 8.99 -14.09 -20.05
CA GLY A 527 7.87 -14.08 -19.09
C GLY A 527 7.66 -15.39 -18.33
N THR A 528 8.67 -16.26 -18.26
CA THR A 528 8.68 -17.50 -17.43
C THR A 528 9.33 -17.24 -16.08
N LEU A 529 9.12 -18.12 -15.12
CA LEU A 529 9.77 -18.10 -13.81
C LEU A 529 10.80 -19.23 -13.72
N LEU A 530 12.01 -18.93 -13.23
CA LEU A 530 13.03 -19.93 -12.93
C LEU A 530 13.16 -20.18 -11.43
N LEU A 531 13.44 -21.44 -11.10
CA LEU A 531 13.87 -21.88 -9.77
C LEU A 531 15.24 -22.57 -9.89
N ALA A 532 16.26 -22.03 -9.22
CA ALA A 532 17.59 -22.64 -9.10
C ALA A 532 17.76 -23.30 -7.73
N THR A 533 17.76 -24.62 -7.69
CA THR A 533 18.20 -25.41 -6.52
C THR A 533 19.73 -25.53 -6.54
N PRO A 534 20.39 -26.07 -5.49
CA PRO A 534 21.83 -26.28 -5.53
C PRO A 534 22.33 -27.12 -6.71
N VAL A 535 21.50 -28.01 -7.27
CA VAL A 535 21.91 -29.00 -8.28
C VAL A 535 21.06 -28.99 -9.55
N SER A 536 19.98 -28.21 -9.62
CA SER A 536 19.05 -28.24 -10.76
C SER A 536 18.35 -26.92 -10.99
N LEU A 537 17.93 -26.72 -12.23
CA LEU A 537 17.17 -25.56 -12.69
C LEU A 537 15.80 -26.03 -13.18
N TYR A 538 14.76 -25.25 -12.88
CA TYR A 538 13.39 -25.51 -13.29
C TYR A 538 12.78 -24.26 -13.90
N GLU A 539 11.84 -24.43 -14.81
CA GLU A 539 11.09 -23.36 -15.47
C GLU A 539 9.58 -23.59 -15.33
N LEU A 540 8.86 -22.53 -14.92
CA LEU A 540 7.42 -22.45 -14.84
C LEU A 540 6.90 -21.46 -15.89
N ASP A 541 5.96 -21.92 -16.73
CA ASP A 541 5.32 -21.10 -17.77
C ASP A 541 3.93 -20.56 -17.36
N ALA A 542 3.35 -19.70 -18.20
CA ALA A 542 2.04 -19.09 -17.94
C ALA A 542 0.86 -20.08 -17.87
N GLY A 543 1.03 -21.31 -18.38
CA GLY A 543 0.08 -22.42 -18.23
C GLY A 543 0.27 -23.19 -16.92
N LEU A 544 1.17 -22.73 -16.06
CA LEU A 544 1.60 -23.38 -14.81
C LEU A 544 2.23 -24.75 -15.01
N ARG A 545 2.80 -25.01 -16.19
CA ARG A 545 3.61 -26.21 -16.42
C ARG A 545 5.00 -25.98 -15.86
N PHE A 546 5.39 -26.81 -14.89
CA PHE A 546 6.64 -26.68 -14.17
C PHE A 546 7.57 -27.85 -14.49
N ILE A 547 8.66 -27.59 -15.22
CA ILE A 547 9.54 -28.65 -15.74
C ILE A 547 11.00 -28.39 -15.39
N ARG A 548 11.77 -29.45 -15.33
CA ARG A 548 13.23 -29.36 -15.21
C ARG A 548 13.83 -28.83 -16.50
N LEU A 549 14.76 -27.87 -16.37
CA LEU A 549 15.44 -27.22 -17.48
C LEU A 549 16.95 -27.49 -17.39
N HIS A 550 17.56 -27.89 -18.49
CA HIS A 550 19.02 -28.04 -18.57
C HIS A 550 19.66 -26.81 -19.20
N ASP A 551 20.04 -25.84 -18.37
CA ASP A 551 20.82 -24.67 -18.77
C ASP A 551 21.89 -24.36 -17.69
N PRO A 552 23.07 -25.01 -17.78
CA PRO A 552 24.12 -24.86 -16.78
C PRO A 552 24.63 -23.43 -16.60
N LYS A 553 24.58 -22.61 -17.66
CA LYS A 553 25.05 -21.22 -17.63
C LYS A 553 24.10 -20.36 -16.79
N THR A 554 22.81 -20.42 -17.10
CA THR A 554 21.78 -19.70 -16.33
C THR A 554 21.72 -20.21 -14.89
N HIS A 555 21.84 -21.51 -14.68
CA HIS A 555 21.86 -22.11 -13.34
C HIS A 555 23.02 -21.58 -12.48
N ALA A 556 24.25 -21.61 -12.99
CA ALA A 556 25.42 -21.07 -12.29
C ALA A 556 25.28 -19.56 -12.03
N TRP A 557 24.77 -18.80 -13.00
CA TRP A 557 24.52 -17.37 -12.84
C TRP A 557 23.50 -17.08 -11.74
N MET A 558 22.38 -17.80 -11.69
CA MET A 558 21.34 -17.62 -10.67
C MET A 558 21.88 -17.90 -9.26
N LEU A 559 22.65 -18.97 -9.08
CA LEU A 559 23.26 -19.30 -7.79
C LEU A 559 24.21 -18.20 -7.29
N ALA A 560 24.91 -17.51 -8.20
CA ALA A 560 25.83 -16.44 -7.87
C ALA A 560 25.15 -15.08 -7.63
N ASN A 561 24.09 -14.75 -8.38
CA ASN A 561 23.52 -13.39 -8.42
C ASN A 561 22.20 -13.23 -7.67
N LEU A 562 21.60 -14.33 -7.23
CA LEU A 562 20.33 -14.31 -6.49
C LEU A 562 20.49 -14.74 -5.03
N ALA A 563 21.67 -15.15 -4.57
CA ALA A 563 21.86 -15.52 -3.18
C ALA A 563 21.57 -14.32 -2.25
N PRO A 564 20.74 -14.48 -1.20
CA PRO A 564 20.51 -13.42 -0.23
C PRO A 564 21.75 -13.20 0.65
N PRO A 565 21.92 -11.98 1.21
CA PRO A 565 22.97 -11.72 2.17
C PRO A 565 22.78 -12.55 3.45
N ALA A 566 23.89 -12.97 4.06
CA ALA A 566 23.90 -13.65 5.35
C ALA A 566 24.19 -12.66 6.49
N GLY A 567 23.80 -13.01 7.72
CA GLY A 567 24.16 -12.25 8.92
C GLY A 567 23.44 -10.90 9.09
N ILE A 568 22.38 -10.65 8.31
CA ILE A 568 21.60 -9.39 8.39
C ILE A 568 20.75 -9.33 9.67
N ILE A 569 20.19 -10.46 10.07
CA ILE A 569 19.41 -10.58 11.30
C ILE A 569 20.22 -11.42 12.27
N GLU A 570 20.53 -10.83 13.41
CA GLU A 570 21.13 -11.51 14.56
C GLU A 570 20.03 -12.06 15.47
N ALA A 571 20.40 -12.97 16.36
CA ALA A 571 19.52 -13.46 17.41
C ALA A 571 20.29 -13.53 18.73
N ASP A 572 19.73 -12.98 19.79
CA ASP A 572 20.22 -13.15 21.16
C ASP A 572 19.18 -13.91 22.00
N ALA A 573 19.41 -14.10 23.29
CA ALA A 573 18.46 -14.80 24.15
C ALA A 573 17.07 -14.12 24.19
N ALA A 574 16.98 -12.81 23.96
CA ALA A 574 15.76 -12.04 24.09
C ALA A 574 14.94 -12.04 22.79
N SER A 575 15.54 -11.73 21.64
CA SER A 575 14.81 -11.48 20.39
C SER A 575 15.66 -11.71 19.13
N LEU A 576 15.05 -11.52 17.97
CA LEU A 576 15.78 -11.24 16.73
C LEU A 576 16.18 -9.76 16.73
N VAL A 577 17.31 -9.43 16.09
CA VAL A 577 17.81 -8.06 15.96
C VAL A 577 18.14 -7.76 14.51
N TYR A 578 17.50 -6.73 13.97
CA TYR A 578 17.82 -6.15 12.68
C TYR A 578 18.59 -4.84 12.89
N ILE A 579 19.64 -4.61 12.10
CA ILE A 579 20.37 -3.34 12.08
C ILE A 579 20.09 -2.69 10.74
N ASP A 580 19.48 -1.51 10.77
CA ASP A 580 19.14 -0.76 9.57
C ASP A 580 20.34 0.00 8.98
N GLU A 581 20.07 0.75 7.92
CA GLU A 581 21.04 1.52 7.16
C GLU A 581 21.63 2.70 7.96
N GLU A 582 20.96 3.13 9.04
CA GLU A 582 21.41 4.19 9.96
C GLU A 582 22.07 3.61 11.22
N GLU A 583 22.42 2.32 11.21
CA GLU A 583 22.98 1.58 12.35
C GLU A 583 22.06 1.52 13.59
N LYS A 584 20.75 1.76 13.41
CA LYS A 584 19.77 1.59 14.50
C LYS A 584 19.40 0.12 14.63
N ARG A 585 19.33 -0.34 15.88
CA ARG A 585 18.99 -1.72 16.24
C ARG A 585 17.49 -1.83 16.52
N TRP A 586 16.84 -2.79 15.87
CA TRP A 586 15.40 -3.04 15.97
C TRP A 586 15.16 -4.49 16.38
N ARG A 587 14.39 -4.70 17.45
CA ARG A 587 14.13 -6.03 17.99
C ARG A 587 12.77 -6.56 17.54
N LEU A 588 12.79 -7.75 16.95
CA LEU A 588 11.61 -8.41 16.41
C LEU A 588 11.25 -9.68 17.20
N PRO A 589 9.95 -10.00 17.34
CA PRO A 589 9.51 -11.23 17.99
C PRO A 589 9.87 -12.48 17.19
N ARG A 590 9.95 -13.60 17.88
CA ARG A 590 9.94 -14.92 17.26
C ARG A 590 8.49 -15.42 17.21
N GLY A 591 7.98 -15.77 16.04
CA GLY A 591 6.65 -16.38 15.91
C GLY A 591 6.53 -17.72 16.66
N HIS A 592 7.66 -18.39 16.88
CA HIS A 592 7.77 -19.60 17.68
C HIS A 592 9.20 -19.69 18.28
N ALA A 593 9.34 -20.29 19.47
CA ALA A 593 10.61 -20.40 20.19
C ALA A 593 11.75 -21.06 19.39
N SER A 594 11.41 -21.94 18.43
CA SER A 594 12.38 -22.62 17.56
C SER A 594 12.99 -21.72 16.48
N TRP A 595 12.44 -20.52 16.25
CA TRP A 595 12.97 -19.61 15.23
C TRP A 595 14.12 -18.76 15.78
N GLY A 596 15.26 -18.83 15.09
CA GLY A 596 16.43 -18.01 15.36
C GLY A 596 16.74 -17.07 14.20
N ALA A 597 18.02 -16.67 14.12
CA ALA A 597 18.53 -15.96 12.95
C ALA A 597 18.29 -16.80 11.67
N PRO A 598 17.94 -16.16 10.54
CA PRO A 598 17.76 -16.86 9.27
C PRO A 598 19.00 -17.66 8.88
N GLY A 599 18.80 -18.90 8.43
CA GLY A 599 19.88 -19.73 7.91
C GLY A 599 20.46 -19.20 6.59
N ALA A 600 21.66 -19.66 6.23
CA ALA A 600 22.33 -19.24 5.00
C ALA A 600 21.45 -19.48 3.76
N GLY A 601 21.27 -18.46 2.94
CA GLY A 601 20.48 -18.51 1.71
C GLY A 601 18.96 -18.41 1.90
N VAL A 602 18.47 -18.12 3.10
CA VAL A 602 17.05 -17.76 3.33
C VAL A 602 16.84 -16.29 2.97
N ARG A 603 15.85 -15.98 2.13
CA ARG A 603 15.49 -14.61 1.79
C ARG A 603 14.86 -13.90 2.98
N ILE A 604 15.44 -12.75 3.33
CA ILE A 604 14.97 -11.89 4.42
C ILE A 604 14.02 -10.83 3.89
N SER A 605 14.43 -10.07 2.87
CA SER A 605 13.60 -9.01 2.29
C SER A 605 13.61 -9.09 0.77
N ARG A 606 12.43 -8.93 0.15
CA ARG A 606 12.28 -8.81 -1.30
C ARG A 606 11.00 -8.08 -1.66
N GLU A 607 11.07 -7.36 -2.76
CA GLU A 607 9.93 -6.71 -3.39
C GLU A 607 9.00 -7.77 -4.01
N VAL A 608 7.71 -7.71 -3.64
CA VAL A 608 6.67 -8.62 -4.16
C VAL A 608 5.51 -7.89 -4.85
N SER A 609 5.55 -6.56 -4.80
CA SER A 609 4.81 -5.61 -5.61
C SER A 609 5.70 -4.38 -5.74
N THR A 610 5.60 -3.61 -6.80
CA THR A 610 6.54 -2.51 -7.05
C THR A 610 6.68 -1.59 -5.82
N GLU A 611 7.92 -1.34 -5.40
CA GLU A 611 8.27 -0.55 -4.20
C GLU A 611 7.65 -1.05 -2.86
N ARG A 612 7.22 -2.32 -2.78
CA ARG A 612 6.65 -2.95 -1.57
C ARG A 612 7.40 -4.22 -1.19
N ASP A 613 8.08 -4.17 -0.06
CA ASP A 613 8.78 -5.33 0.47
C ASP A 613 7.95 -6.14 1.43
N LEU A 614 8.06 -7.45 1.27
CA LEU A 614 7.89 -8.36 2.39
C LEU A 614 9.22 -8.55 3.11
N PHE A 615 9.14 -8.66 4.43
CA PHE A 615 10.25 -8.93 5.32
C PHE A 615 9.96 -10.17 6.18
N ASN A 616 10.70 -11.23 5.94
CA ASN A 616 10.60 -12.52 6.62
C ASN A 616 11.58 -12.59 7.80
N ALA A 617 11.05 -12.64 9.01
CA ALA A 617 11.83 -12.82 10.22
C ALA A 617 11.05 -13.62 11.26
N GLY A 618 11.72 -14.61 11.87
CA GLY A 618 11.15 -15.35 12.99
C GLY A 618 9.90 -16.16 12.66
N GLY A 619 9.71 -16.57 11.40
CA GLY A 619 8.49 -17.24 10.93
C GLY A 619 7.30 -16.29 10.75
N THR A 620 7.54 -14.99 10.63
CA THR A 620 6.53 -13.95 10.39
C THR A 620 6.91 -13.11 9.18
N PHE A 621 5.94 -12.88 8.30
CA PHE A 621 6.04 -11.88 7.24
C PHE A 621 5.58 -10.53 7.76
N HIS A 622 6.33 -9.49 7.40
CA HIS A 622 6.01 -8.10 7.67
C HIS A 622 5.95 -7.33 6.37
N GLU A 623 5.03 -6.39 6.27
CA GLU A 623 5.07 -5.33 5.27
C GLU A 623 6.09 -4.31 5.74
N LEU A 624 7.08 -4.05 4.90
CA LEU A 624 8.21 -3.19 5.24
C LEU A 624 8.31 -2.01 4.25
N PRO A 625 7.98 -0.79 4.68
CA PRO A 625 8.16 0.41 3.87
C PRO A 625 9.58 0.59 3.34
N SER A 626 9.72 1.32 2.24
CA SER A 626 11.01 1.81 1.77
C SER A 626 11.65 2.76 2.80
N ASN A 627 12.97 2.90 2.79
CA ASN A 627 13.66 3.74 3.77
C ASN A 627 13.23 5.22 3.69
N ASN A 628 12.99 5.73 2.48
CA ASN A 628 12.45 7.06 2.26
C ASN A 628 10.95 7.21 2.63
N ALA A 629 10.27 6.13 3.00
CA ALA A 629 8.92 6.12 3.57
C ALA A 629 8.90 5.66 5.04
N GLY A 630 10.03 5.81 5.74
CA GLY A 630 10.18 5.52 7.17
C GLY A 630 10.74 4.13 7.51
N GLY A 631 10.90 3.25 6.50
CA GLY A 631 11.60 1.97 6.65
C GLY A 631 11.05 1.08 7.77
N ILE A 632 11.97 0.43 8.49
CA ILE A 632 11.64 -0.49 9.59
C ILE A 632 10.88 0.18 10.73
N ALA A 633 11.05 1.48 10.96
CA ALA A 633 10.44 2.20 12.08
C ALA A 633 8.90 2.18 12.05
N VAL A 634 8.30 1.98 10.87
CA VAL A 634 6.85 1.90 10.64
C VAL A 634 6.41 0.54 10.08
N VAL A 635 7.21 -0.51 10.28
CA VAL A 635 6.93 -1.90 9.88
C VAL A 635 5.60 -2.42 10.46
N ARG A 636 4.94 -3.31 9.72
CA ARG A 636 3.71 -3.98 10.15
C ARG A 636 3.78 -5.48 9.96
N PRO A 637 3.51 -6.31 10.99
CA PRO A 637 3.38 -7.75 10.79
C PRO A 637 2.10 -8.06 9.99
N VAL A 638 2.20 -9.01 9.05
CA VAL A 638 1.09 -9.48 8.20
C VAL A 638 0.51 -10.77 8.76
N CYS A 639 1.37 -11.78 8.87
CA CYS A 639 1.03 -13.09 9.40
C CYS A 639 2.26 -13.77 10.00
N THR A 640 2.04 -14.52 11.08
CA THR A 640 2.98 -15.58 11.45
C THR A 640 2.65 -16.77 10.56
N HIS A 641 3.60 -17.21 9.74
CA HIS A 641 3.39 -18.30 8.78
C HIS A 641 4.04 -19.61 9.23
N ASN A 642 5.13 -19.53 10.02
CA ASN A 642 5.84 -20.71 10.54
C ASN A 642 6.27 -21.72 9.45
N LEU A 643 6.53 -21.20 8.24
CA LEU A 643 6.95 -21.99 7.08
C LEU A 643 8.46 -21.88 6.84
N PRO A 644 9.09 -22.93 6.31
CA PRO A 644 10.51 -22.95 5.94
C PRO A 644 10.76 -22.26 4.58
N VAL A 645 10.29 -21.01 4.42
CA VAL A 645 10.44 -20.24 3.18
C VAL A 645 11.93 -20.08 2.84
N ARG A 646 12.30 -20.44 1.60
CA ARG A 646 13.66 -20.32 1.09
C ARG A 646 13.86 -18.99 0.34
N ASP A 647 13.01 -18.73 -0.65
CA ASP A 647 12.98 -17.50 -1.42
C ASP A 647 11.54 -17.18 -1.83
N TYR A 648 11.29 -15.94 -2.21
CA TYR A 648 9.99 -15.49 -2.71
C TYR A 648 10.14 -14.35 -3.71
N CYS A 649 9.22 -14.19 -4.64
CA CYS A 649 9.24 -13.10 -5.63
C CYS A 649 7.84 -12.83 -6.20
N SER A 650 7.72 -11.75 -6.98
CA SER A 650 6.57 -11.51 -7.86
C SER A 650 6.80 -12.14 -9.24
N TRP A 651 5.75 -12.76 -9.80
CA TRP A 651 5.71 -13.29 -11.16
C TRP A 651 4.29 -13.30 -11.71
N ARG A 652 4.06 -12.63 -12.85
CA ARG A 652 2.77 -12.52 -13.55
C ARG A 652 1.60 -12.12 -12.63
N GLY A 653 1.86 -11.21 -11.69
CA GLY A 653 0.90 -10.77 -10.69
C GLY A 653 0.62 -11.76 -9.56
N LEU A 654 1.42 -12.82 -9.43
CA LEU A 654 1.42 -13.75 -8.32
C LEU A 654 2.64 -13.51 -7.43
N THR A 655 2.47 -13.66 -6.12
CA THR A 655 3.58 -13.93 -5.21
C THR A 655 3.89 -15.43 -5.26
N VAL A 656 5.16 -15.77 -5.42
CA VAL A 656 5.65 -17.15 -5.49
C VAL A 656 6.62 -17.41 -4.35
N MET A 657 6.50 -18.55 -3.66
CA MET A 657 7.41 -18.95 -2.58
C MET A 657 8.02 -20.33 -2.84
N SER A 658 9.30 -20.49 -2.53
CA SER A 658 10.03 -21.78 -2.56
C SER A 658 10.40 -22.27 -1.16
N GLY A 659 10.81 -23.54 -1.04
CA GLY A 659 11.26 -24.17 0.22
C GLY A 659 10.17 -24.84 1.03
N LEU A 660 8.93 -24.81 0.53
CA LEU A 660 7.77 -25.33 1.23
C LEU A 660 7.65 -26.85 1.14
N GLY A 661 6.87 -27.42 2.06
CA GLY A 661 6.46 -28.82 2.06
C GLY A 661 5.21 -29.08 1.22
N ALA A 662 4.72 -30.31 1.28
CA ALA A 662 3.55 -30.81 0.57
C ALA A 662 2.21 -30.41 1.21
N ASP A 663 2.24 -29.83 2.41
CA ASP A 663 1.05 -29.55 3.21
C ASP A 663 0.18 -28.49 2.52
N PRO A 664 -1.13 -28.74 2.36
CA PRO A 664 -2.05 -27.77 1.76
C PRO A 664 -1.92 -26.38 2.41
N PRO A 665 -1.85 -25.31 1.61
CA PRO A 665 -1.86 -23.95 2.11
C PRO A 665 -3.31 -23.53 2.43
N PRO A 666 -3.52 -22.58 3.35
CA PRO A 666 -4.86 -22.07 3.67
C PRO A 666 -5.46 -21.21 2.54
N ALA A 667 -4.61 -20.66 1.67
CA ALA A 667 -4.97 -19.91 0.46
C ALA A 667 -3.83 -20.03 -0.58
N GLY A 668 -4.14 -19.75 -1.85
CA GLY A 668 -3.23 -20.04 -2.97
C GLY A 668 -3.16 -21.53 -3.31
N GLU A 669 -2.23 -21.90 -4.18
CA GLU A 669 -2.05 -23.26 -4.72
C GLU A 669 -0.58 -23.71 -4.63
N LEU A 670 -0.36 -25.01 -4.43
CA LEU A 670 0.97 -25.61 -4.59
C LEU A 670 1.12 -26.20 -5.98
N VAL A 671 2.19 -25.82 -6.69
CA VAL A 671 2.55 -26.35 -8.00
C VAL A 671 3.82 -27.19 -7.88
N ARG A 672 3.77 -28.44 -8.35
CA ARG A 672 4.88 -29.39 -8.33
C ARG A 672 5.55 -29.48 -9.69
N SER A 673 6.86 -29.69 -9.71
CA SER A 673 7.57 -29.99 -10.95
C SER A 673 7.11 -31.34 -11.51
N SER A 674 7.27 -31.54 -12.82
CA SER A 674 6.91 -32.78 -13.50
C SER A 674 7.66 -34.01 -12.99
N ASP A 675 8.85 -33.83 -12.41
CA ASP A 675 9.64 -34.89 -11.76
C ASP A 675 9.33 -35.04 -10.25
N GLY A 676 8.50 -34.16 -9.67
CA GLY A 676 8.09 -34.20 -8.26
C GLY A 676 9.12 -33.67 -7.25
N GLU A 677 10.31 -33.27 -7.69
CA GLU A 677 11.45 -32.92 -6.82
C GLU A 677 11.33 -31.56 -6.14
N VAL A 678 10.59 -30.61 -6.74
CA VAL A 678 10.41 -29.26 -6.21
C VAL A 678 8.94 -28.83 -6.20
N ILE A 679 8.61 -27.96 -5.25
CA ILE A 679 7.27 -27.41 -5.04
C ILE A 679 7.38 -25.89 -4.89
N LEU A 680 6.46 -25.18 -5.52
CA LEU A 680 6.24 -23.75 -5.34
C LEU A 680 4.85 -23.52 -4.76
N TRP A 681 4.71 -22.53 -3.89
CA TRP A 681 3.41 -21.93 -3.59
C TRP A 681 3.19 -20.72 -4.47
N LEU A 682 1.99 -20.62 -5.05
CA LEU A 682 1.52 -19.53 -5.87
C LEU A 682 0.27 -18.95 -5.23
N GLY A 683 0.22 -17.63 -5.12
CA GLY A 683 -0.95 -16.89 -4.67
C GLY A 683 -0.77 -15.41 -4.95
N VAL A 684 -1.61 -14.57 -4.36
CA VAL A 684 -1.35 -13.13 -4.28
C VAL A 684 -0.77 -12.79 -2.91
N SER A 685 -0.11 -11.64 -2.76
CA SER A 685 0.44 -11.23 -1.45
C SER A 685 -0.66 -11.18 -0.38
N ASP A 686 -1.88 -10.80 -0.75
CA ASP A 686 -3.04 -10.79 0.14
C ASP A 686 -3.57 -12.19 0.54
N ASP A 687 -3.10 -13.28 -0.06
CA ASP A 687 -3.37 -14.63 0.47
C ASP A 687 -2.57 -14.90 1.75
N LEU A 688 -1.50 -14.14 2.00
CA LEU A 688 -0.68 -14.31 3.20
C LEU A 688 -1.47 -14.06 4.49
N TRP A 689 -2.52 -13.22 4.44
CA TRP A 689 -3.41 -12.99 5.58
C TRP A 689 -4.03 -14.30 6.10
N ALA A 690 -4.26 -15.29 5.24
CA ALA A 690 -4.90 -16.56 5.59
C ALA A 690 -4.01 -17.51 6.42
N TYR A 691 -2.70 -17.25 6.54
CA TYR A 691 -1.80 -18.06 7.38
C TYR A 691 -2.01 -17.87 8.89
N GLY A 692 -2.74 -16.84 9.28
CA GLY A 692 -3.11 -16.56 10.65
C GLY A 692 -2.63 -15.20 11.13
N LYS A 693 -3.11 -14.82 12.30
CA LYS A 693 -2.72 -13.55 12.94
C LYS A 693 -1.27 -13.57 13.43
N PRO A 694 -0.60 -12.40 13.49
CA PRO A 694 0.71 -12.29 14.10
C PRO A 694 0.71 -12.75 15.56
N VAL A 695 1.65 -13.62 15.90
CA VAL A 695 1.93 -14.06 17.28
C VAL A 695 3.43 -14.06 17.51
N GLY A 696 3.86 -14.20 18.77
CA GLY A 696 5.27 -14.42 19.04
C GLY A 696 5.72 -14.13 20.46
N GLU A 697 7.00 -14.32 20.69
CA GLU A 697 7.65 -14.05 21.96
C GLU A 697 9.03 -13.41 21.77
N GLY A 698 9.44 -12.65 22.78
CA GLY A 698 10.75 -12.03 22.83
C GLY A 698 10.70 -10.76 23.66
N GLY A 699 11.71 -9.91 23.58
CA GLY A 699 11.63 -8.60 24.24
C GLY A 699 12.95 -7.86 24.19
N PRO A 700 13.02 -6.66 24.80
CA PRO A 700 14.26 -5.91 24.86
C PRO A 700 15.36 -6.61 25.66
N TRP A 701 15.03 -7.35 26.72
CA TRP A 701 16.01 -7.98 27.62
C TRP A 701 15.64 -9.40 28.02
N ARG A 702 16.63 -10.30 28.11
CA ARG A 702 16.49 -11.62 28.75
C ARG A 702 17.78 -11.97 29.48
N GLY A 703 17.78 -11.78 30.80
CA GLY A 703 18.99 -11.91 31.62
C GLY A 703 20.12 -10.99 31.15
N THR A 704 19.78 -9.81 30.64
CA THR A 704 20.69 -8.86 30.01
C THR A 704 21.34 -7.96 31.06
N LYS A 705 22.64 -7.71 30.95
CA LYS A 705 23.31 -6.66 31.74
C LYS A 705 22.87 -5.29 31.23
N VAL A 706 22.24 -4.50 32.07
CA VAL A 706 21.70 -3.17 31.75
C VAL A 706 22.39 -2.10 32.58
N ARG A 707 22.50 -0.89 32.02
CA ARG A 707 23.04 0.28 32.71
C ARG A 707 21.90 1.17 33.20
N ALA A 708 22.09 1.77 34.36
CA ALA A 708 21.17 2.75 34.93
C ALA A 708 20.84 3.87 33.92
N GLY A 709 19.56 4.15 33.73
CA GLY A 709 19.07 5.23 32.86
C GLY A 709 19.23 5.00 31.35
N ALA A 710 19.90 3.93 30.92
CA ALA A 710 20.07 3.63 29.50
C ALA A 710 18.83 2.88 28.94
N PRO A 711 18.17 3.40 27.88
CA PRO A 711 17.09 2.68 27.23
C PRO A 711 17.61 1.44 26.48
N SER A 712 16.79 0.39 26.48
CA SER A 712 16.98 -0.75 25.60
C SER A 712 16.80 -0.37 24.12
N ASP A 713 17.25 -1.26 23.23
CA ASP A 713 16.80 -1.21 21.83
C ASP A 713 15.25 -1.31 21.77
N PRO A 714 14.59 -0.65 20.80
CA PRO A 714 13.16 -0.77 20.55
C PRO A 714 12.75 -2.21 20.22
N TYR A 715 11.66 -2.69 20.81
CA TYR A 715 11.01 -3.97 20.54
C TYR A 715 9.62 -3.76 19.92
N LEU A 716 9.35 -4.45 18.80
CA LEU A 716 8.12 -4.26 18.02
C LEU A 716 6.89 -4.58 18.86
N MET A 717 5.96 -3.63 18.93
CA MET A 717 4.71 -3.75 19.70
C MET A 717 3.47 -3.77 18.80
N THR A 718 3.51 -3.10 17.65
CA THR A 718 2.34 -2.95 16.78
C THR A 718 1.94 -4.24 16.06
N GLY A 719 0.64 -4.37 15.79
CA GLY A 719 0.07 -5.45 14.96
C GLY A 719 -0.14 -6.78 15.67
N TYR A 720 -0.05 -6.80 17.00
CA TYR A 720 -0.34 -7.95 17.85
C TYR A 720 -1.54 -7.66 18.76
N ASP A 721 -2.35 -8.68 19.05
CA ASP A 721 -3.62 -8.50 19.74
C ASP A 721 -3.41 -8.43 21.27
N GLU A 722 -3.20 -9.59 21.90
CA GLU A 722 -2.94 -9.71 23.33
C GLU A 722 -1.45 -9.55 23.61
N LYS A 723 -1.11 -8.65 24.53
CA LYS A 723 0.29 -8.36 24.89
C LYS A 723 0.47 -8.54 26.38
N THR A 724 1.40 -9.40 26.78
CA THR A 724 1.75 -9.64 28.18
C THR A 724 3.24 -9.42 28.38
N LEU A 725 3.62 -8.45 29.21
CA LEU A 725 5.00 -8.15 29.60
C LEU A 725 5.35 -8.87 30.90
N ARG A 726 6.52 -9.49 30.94
CA ARG A 726 7.12 -10.08 32.14
C ARG A 726 8.44 -9.38 32.46
N LEU A 727 8.55 -8.88 33.69
CA LEU A 727 9.72 -8.17 34.20
C LEU A 727 10.36 -8.97 35.35
N SER A 728 11.69 -9.06 35.37
CA SER A 728 12.43 -9.61 36.52
C SER A 728 13.89 -9.12 36.53
N HIS A 729 14.57 -9.23 37.67
CA HIS A 729 15.99 -8.88 37.79
C HIS A 729 16.71 -9.73 38.85
N ARG A 730 18.04 -9.58 38.92
CA ARG A 730 18.91 -10.29 39.89
C ARG A 730 19.46 -9.42 41.03
N ASN A 731 19.15 -8.12 41.05
CA ASN A 731 19.56 -7.23 42.15
C ASN A 731 18.95 -7.67 43.51
N PRO A 732 19.67 -7.43 44.63
CA PRO A 732 19.21 -7.80 45.98
C PRO A 732 18.10 -6.90 46.54
N ALA A 733 17.96 -5.69 46.01
CA ALA A 733 16.89 -4.75 46.32
C ALA A 733 15.93 -4.60 45.13
N ALA A 734 14.74 -4.03 45.38
CA ALA A 734 13.80 -3.72 44.33
C ALA A 734 14.41 -2.80 43.25
N LEU A 735 14.02 -3.02 42.00
CA LEU A 735 14.48 -2.27 40.85
C LEU A 735 13.29 -1.60 40.15
N PRO A 736 13.22 -0.26 40.15
CA PRO A 736 12.32 0.46 39.27
C PRO A 736 12.72 0.22 37.81
N ILE A 737 11.78 -0.27 37.01
CA ILE A 737 11.93 -0.43 35.56
C ILE A 737 10.84 0.39 34.87
N ARG A 738 11.26 1.43 34.15
CA ARG A 738 10.37 2.25 33.32
C ARG A 738 10.16 1.62 31.95
N VAL A 739 8.89 1.58 31.53
CA VAL A 739 8.48 1.19 30.18
C VAL A 739 8.12 2.45 29.40
N GLU A 740 8.74 2.61 28.24
CA GLU A 740 8.50 3.72 27.31
C GLU A 740 7.98 3.20 25.97
N LEU A 741 7.14 3.99 25.31
CA LEU A 741 6.48 3.63 24.05
C LEU A 741 6.74 4.68 22.98
N ASP A 742 7.05 4.25 21.76
CA ASP A 742 6.97 5.12 20.59
C ASP A 742 5.57 5.02 20.00
N ILE A 743 4.77 6.06 20.20
CA ILE A 743 3.36 6.09 19.80
C ILE A 743 3.16 6.34 18.31
N THR A 744 4.21 6.81 17.61
CA THR A 744 4.18 7.21 16.19
C THR A 744 5.03 6.33 15.28
N GLY A 745 6.04 5.65 15.82
CA GLY A 745 7.09 4.99 15.04
C GLY A 745 8.21 5.93 14.58
N THR A 746 8.08 7.24 14.79
CA THR A 746 9.04 8.27 14.36
C THR A 746 9.78 8.90 15.53
N GLY A 747 9.83 8.22 16.68
CA GLY A 747 10.62 8.63 17.85
C GLY A 747 9.88 9.54 18.83
N VAL A 748 8.55 9.53 18.85
CA VAL A 748 7.75 10.16 19.92
C VAL A 748 7.64 9.19 21.09
N TRP A 749 8.69 9.15 21.91
CA TRP A 749 8.78 8.29 23.09
C TRP A 749 8.06 8.92 24.28
N VAL A 750 7.12 8.18 24.88
CA VAL A 750 6.39 8.57 26.09
C VAL A 750 6.51 7.50 27.17
N GLU A 751 6.50 7.89 28.44
CA GLU A 751 6.40 6.91 29.53
C GLU A 751 5.01 6.27 29.53
N TYR A 752 4.97 4.93 29.59
CA TYR A 752 3.75 4.18 29.84
C TYR A 752 3.52 4.00 31.34
N ARG A 753 4.54 3.45 32.03
CA ARG A 753 4.52 3.15 33.45
C ARG A 753 5.92 2.80 33.95
N THR A 754 6.23 3.19 35.18
CA THR A 754 7.34 2.65 35.96
C THR A 754 6.85 1.54 36.90
N PHE A 755 7.50 0.37 36.84
CA PHE A 755 7.19 -0.79 37.67
C PHE A 755 8.26 -0.97 38.75
N GLU A 756 7.84 -1.03 40.00
CA GLU A 756 8.69 -1.41 41.13
C GLU A 756 8.82 -2.94 41.21
N VAL A 757 9.85 -3.50 40.56
CA VAL A 757 10.06 -4.95 40.53
C VAL A 757 10.79 -5.37 41.80
N ALA A 758 10.22 -6.28 42.59
CA ALA A 758 10.82 -6.72 43.84
C ALA A 758 11.94 -7.76 43.61
N ALA A 759 12.94 -7.78 44.51
CA ALA A 759 14.03 -8.75 44.46
C ALA A 759 13.50 -10.19 44.50
N GLY A 760 13.96 -11.02 43.55
CA GLY A 760 13.57 -12.43 43.44
C GLY A 760 12.11 -12.69 43.02
N ARG A 761 11.30 -11.65 42.75
CA ARG A 761 9.90 -11.77 42.37
C ARG A 761 9.61 -10.98 41.09
N GLY A 762 9.34 -11.69 40.00
CA GLY A 762 8.95 -11.06 38.74
C GLY A 762 7.56 -10.44 38.78
N ILE A 763 7.30 -9.53 37.84
CA ILE A 763 5.98 -8.95 37.58
C ILE A 763 5.48 -9.44 36.23
N GLU A 764 4.18 -9.73 36.16
CA GLU A 764 3.47 -9.93 34.90
C GLU A 764 2.46 -8.79 34.73
N HIS A 765 2.48 -8.15 33.55
CA HIS A 765 1.59 -7.05 33.20
C HIS A 765 0.91 -7.34 31.87
N ARG A 766 -0.42 -7.44 31.88
CA ARG A 766 -1.23 -7.57 30.67
C ARG A 766 -1.64 -6.16 30.21
N PHE A 767 -1.25 -5.79 28.99
CA PHE A 767 -1.73 -4.54 28.40
C PHE A 767 -3.24 -4.63 28.15
N PRO A 768 -4.00 -3.53 28.33
CA PRO A 768 -5.41 -3.53 28.01
C PRO A 768 -5.66 -3.95 26.55
N ARG A 769 -6.77 -4.65 26.31
CA ARG A 769 -7.19 -4.99 24.94
C ARG A 769 -7.35 -3.70 24.12
N GLY A 770 -6.84 -3.71 22.88
CA GLY A 770 -6.83 -2.52 22.02
C GLY A 770 -5.71 -1.52 22.32
N PHE A 771 -4.92 -1.72 23.39
CA PHE A 771 -3.75 -0.88 23.65
C PHE A 771 -2.64 -1.17 22.63
N ASN A 772 -2.14 -0.12 21.97
CA ASN A 772 -1.13 -0.26 20.94
C ASN A 772 -0.21 0.97 20.82
N ALA A 773 1.01 0.72 20.36
CA ALA A 773 2.05 1.67 19.98
C ALA A 773 2.97 0.99 18.95
N TYR A 774 3.88 1.70 18.30
CA TYR A 774 4.80 1.09 17.34
C TYR A 774 5.86 0.23 18.04
N TRP A 775 6.55 0.85 19.00
CA TRP A 775 7.69 0.24 19.69
C TRP A 775 7.59 0.40 21.20
N LEU A 776 8.17 -0.57 21.91
CA LEU A 776 8.37 -0.53 23.34
C LEU A 776 9.86 -0.59 23.66
N ARG A 777 10.32 0.16 24.65
CA ARG A 777 11.64 0.01 25.25
C ARG A 777 11.58 0.07 26.77
N THR A 778 12.62 -0.42 27.43
CA THR A 778 12.72 -0.44 28.89
C THR A 778 13.94 0.32 29.38
N VAL A 779 13.84 0.95 30.55
CA VAL A 779 14.92 1.68 31.23
C VAL A 779 14.97 1.22 32.68
N ALA A 780 16.11 0.72 33.14
CA ALA A 780 16.31 0.37 34.54
C ALA A 780 16.87 1.57 35.32
N ALA A 781 16.37 1.81 36.53
CA ALA A 781 16.85 2.92 37.36
C ALA A 781 18.28 2.69 37.89
N GLN A 782 18.77 1.45 37.90
CA GLN A 782 20.08 1.05 38.38
C GLN A 782 20.68 0.00 37.46
N ASP A 783 22.00 -0.16 37.51
CA ASP A 783 22.70 -1.26 36.87
C ASP A 783 22.14 -2.60 37.38
N ALA A 784 21.85 -3.53 36.47
CA ALA A 784 21.24 -4.80 36.83
C ALA A 784 21.51 -5.88 35.79
N VAL A 785 21.17 -7.12 36.16
CA VAL A 785 20.87 -8.18 35.19
C VAL A 785 19.35 -8.34 35.16
N ALA A 786 18.72 -7.89 34.08
CA ALA A 786 17.26 -7.74 33.98
C ALA A 786 16.66 -8.54 32.81
N THR A 787 15.37 -8.83 32.92
CA THR A 787 14.55 -9.46 31.90
C THR A 787 13.30 -8.61 31.68
N ALA A 788 12.98 -8.38 30.42
CA ALA A 788 11.76 -7.75 29.96
C ALA A 788 11.34 -8.47 28.68
N VAL A 789 10.41 -9.41 28.82
CA VAL A 789 9.95 -10.32 27.75
C VAL A 789 8.45 -10.18 27.59
N LEU A 790 8.01 -10.02 26.34
CA LEU A 790 6.64 -10.02 25.91
C LEU A 790 6.23 -11.35 25.28
N THR A 791 4.97 -11.67 25.45
CA THR A 791 4.26 -12.72 24.72
C THR A 791 3.07 -12.10 24.01
N TYR A 792 2.95 -12.42 22.72
CA TYR A 792 1.88 -12.03 21.81
C TYR A 792 1.08 -13.26 21.40
N ARG A 793 -0.26 -13.17 21.48
CA ARG A 793 -1.17 -14.31 21.25
C ARG A 793 -2.33 -13.99 20.32
#